data_AF-A0AAU7PJ61-F1
#
_entry.id   AF-A0AAU7PJ61-F1
#
_cell.length_a   1.000
_cell.length_b   1.000
_cell.length_c   1.000
_cell.angle_alpha   90.00
_cell.angle_beta   90.00
_cell.angle_gamma   90.00
#
_symmetry.space_group_name_H-M   'P 1'
#
loop_
_entity.id
_entity.type
_entity.pdbx_description
1 polymer ?
#
loop_
_entity_poly.entity_id
_entity_poly.type
_entity_poly.pdbx_seq_one_letter_code
_entity_poly.pdbx_strand_id
1 'polypeptide(L)'
;MDTITQTNRTILFSEMNPEKLNLLTLIGDVRGKTSLDDDKIKEINETLLVESFEDFLEKFAPVVYSWCDANTGSIQYSLIKPENIPDNCITEIPLNEMNDLLNMLITLQDARGSLGVANVDFKFSNVLEMISPKKIMEDIRQVRREIQYTYGNYMELDEEDPKRLDLGDKLNYQFEQASHNYNNVLAMLPLAIEDIKTRLLLGNGETAQRGQEFKAGLLSMGDDGELKILEMKQEEGTQLAIVDDQINTSLIQTFRDDYDALNESKSDYVRELVVRTFCPLSSTMESSVDREVEVQNYNTYLEFYKKSKDDFIKAVKPLIEKILGVKAFFDQYQVKEKGMQPRLLITNTPLEMMIKSSNLPRLLTYLNTTNDKNEFENTLWFGIVPDVELNQSGDGKLQRMRFAGNQKVKKPGTNTMENLAILMNAINPYKITTFFSFATGEESTFNYVATEGIGIFKDKCTPLMKRDYSEFVVPCIPNITIIPKDKSGLILDKRMVIDDDGNVTLSQEKEDIMKMWIEGVYVGAAYGAAGIAAAWQCPEYLKQRFPNTTMEYPGVRYDIEAGDNALLVTTSMTKEISGFTNAIKNSINNTGFGFVFTSDNAQHKGREIKNVMVYKARNLLSNGTEFEPIYKTLLVTYIERMLRFYSGDFKQDKILQFFSNNPSSQKSKWDANRQYVNSLLQDGDELDFSIDEKNGICNIQLTFSNTTRNLKVELTRKGQTA
;
A
#
# COMPACT_ATOMS: atom_id res chain seq x y z
N MET A 1 -2.72 -17.62 30.12
CA MET A 1 -1.41 -17.57 29.44
C MET A 1 -0.47 -17.03 30.49
N ASP A 2 0.23 -17.88 31.24
CA ASP A 2 0.75 -17.45 32.55
C ASP A 2 2.28 -17.44 32.65
N THR A 3 3.03 -17.36 31.54
CA THR A 3 4.48 -17.23 31.71
C THR A 3 5.25 -16.32 30.75
N ILE A 4 4.91 -16.16 29.45
CA ILE A 4 5.53 -15.13 28.59
C ILE A 4 4.54 -14.63 27.52
N THR A 5 4.38 -13.31 27.38
CA THR A 5 3.64 -12.69 26.27
C THR A 5 4.51 -12.75 25.01
N GLN A 6 4.22 -13.71 24.12
CA GLN A 6 4.84 -13.77 22.79
C GLN A 6 4.32 -12.61 21.93
N THR A 7 5.21 -12.02 21.15
CA THR A 7 4.87 -11.00 20.16
C THR A 7 5.23 -11.46 18.74
N ASN A 8 4.70 -10.76 17.75
CA ASN A 8 5.09 -10.83 16.34
C ASN A 8 5.43 -9.42 15.81
N ARG A 9 5.87 -8.52 16.70
CA ARG A 9 6.19 -7.13 16.35
C ARG A 9 7.29 -7.09 15.29
N THR A 10 7.07 -6.23 14.32
CA THR A 10 7.94 -6.05 13.16
C THR A 10 8.43 -4.60 13.13
N ILE A 11 9.72 -4.35 12.91
CA ILE A 11 10.26 -3.00 12.70
C ILE A 11 10.45 -2.71 11.20
N LEU A 12 9.95 -1.57 10.72
CA LEU A 12 10.11 -1.11 9.34
C LEU A 12 11.14 0.01 9.27
N PHE A 13 12.25 -0.24 8.57
CA PHE A 13 13.30 0.75 8.31
C PHE A 13 12.97 1.56 7.05
N SER A 14 12.05 2.51 7.19
CA SER A 14 11.62 3.40 6.11
C SER A 14 11.20 4.76 6.65
N GLU A 15 11.28 5.79 5.80
CA GLU A 15 10.69 7.10 6.03
C GLU A 15 9.35 7.19 5.29
N MET A 16 8.31 7.62 6.01
CA MET A 16 6.93 7.74 5.54
C MET A 16 6.48 9.18 5.47
N ASN A 17 6.84 9.99 6.47
CA ASN A 17 6.57 11.41 6.50
C ASN A 17 7.68 12.14 7.29
N PRO A 18 8.55 12.92 6.61
CA PRO A 18 9.65 13.65 7.25
C PRO A 18 9.21 14.64 8.34
N GLU A 19 7.98 15.16 8.25
CA GLU A 19 7.44 16.14 9.22
C GLU A 19 6.94 15.49 10.51
N LYS A 20 6.80 14.15 10.54
CA LYS A 20 6.39 13.42 11.74
C LYS A 20 7.62 13.01 12.55
N LEU A 21 7.40 12.82 13.85
CA LEU A 21 8.44 12.33 14.75
C LEU A 21 8.98 10.98 14.23
N ASN A 22 10.24 10.73 14.55
CA ASN A 22 10.94 9.52 14.16
C ASN A 22 11.63 8.88 15.35
N LEU A 23 12.05 7.63 15.18
CA LEU A 23 12.60 6.82 16.28
C LEU A 23 13.83 7.50 16.93
N LEU A 24 14.69 8.12 16.12
CA LEU A 24 15.90 8.78 16.63
C LEU A 24 15.56 10.01 17.48
N THR A 25 14.59 10.81 17.04
CA THR A 25 14.13 12.01 17.75
C THR A 25 13.48 11.67 19.08
N LEU A 26 12.61 10.66 19.12
CA LEU A 26 11.94 10.21 20.34
C LEU A 26 12.91 9.64 21.38
N ILE A 27 13.93 8.91 20.94
CA ILE A 27 14.97 8.36 21.82
C ILE A 27 15.86 9.48 22.39
N GLY A 28 16.24 10.45 21.56
CA GLY A 28 17.09 11.56 21.99
C GLY A 28 18.55 11.15 22.31
N ASP A 29 19.17 11.81 23.29
CA ASP A 29 20.56 11.53 23.68
C ASP A 29 20.67 10.29 24.58
N VAL A 30 21.59 9.39 24.21
CA VAL A 30 21.84 8.10 24.87
C VAL A 30 23.26 8.00 25.43
N ARG A 31 24.04 9.09 25.45
CA ARG A 31 25.38 9.08 26.07
C ARG A 31 25.30 8.61 27.53
N GLY A 32 26.01 7.52 27.83
CA GLY A 32 26.02 6.90 29.16
C GLY A 32 24.77 6.09 29.51
N LYS A 33 23.83 5.90 28.57
CA LYS A 33 22.63 5.07 28.76
C LYS A 33 22.77 3.74 28.04
N THR A 34 22.34 2.66 28.69
CA THR A 34 22.30 1.31 28.10
C THR A 34 20.89 0.87 27.76
N SER A 35 19.87 1.49 28.37
CA SER A 35 18.44 1.24 28.12
C SER A 35 17.61 2.53 28.27
N LEU A 36 16.36 2.46 27.83
CA LEU A 36 15.33 3.50 27.98
C LEU A 36 14.41 3.18 29.16
N ASP A 37 13.77 4.21 29.69
CA ASP A 37 12.71 4.08 30.69
C ASP A 37 11.36 3.72 30.03
N ASP A 38 10.42 3.26 30.86
CA ASP A 38 9.14 2.75 30.39
C ASP A 38 8.26 3.85 29.77
N ASP A 39 8.35 5.08 30.27
CA ASP A 39 7.66 6.25 29.72
C ASP A 39 8.11 6.53 28.29
N LYS A 40 9.41 6.44 28.00
CA LYS A 40 9.93 6.59 26.63
C LYS A 40 9.50 5.44 25.71
N ILE A 41 9.47 4.20 26.21
CA ILE A 41 8.97 3.06 25.42
C ILE A 41 7.49 3.25 25.09
N LYS A 42 6.70 3.74 26.05
CA LYS A 42 5.28 4.04 25.85
C LYS A 42 5.08 5.15 24.81
N GLU A 43 5.82 6.26 24.91
CA GLU A 43 5.78 7.36 23.94
C GLU A 43 6.16 6.89 22.51
N ILE A 44 7.20 6.05 22.39
CA ILE A 44 7.61 5.44 21.12
C ILE A 44 6.48 4.57 20.55
N ASN A 45 5.85 3.73 21.38
CA ASN A 45 4.75 2.89 20.93
C ASN A 45 3.52 3.72 20.51
N GLU A 46 3.14 4.72 21.30
CA GLU A 46 2.01 5.61 20.98
C GLU A 46 2.22 6.35 19.66
N THR A 47 3.45 6.75 19.36
CA THR A 47 3.76 7.57 18.18
C THR A 47 4.07 6.74 16.93
N LEU A 48 4.79 5.62 17.05
CA LEU A 48 5.41 4.92 15.92
C LEU A 48 4.94 3.49 15.69
N LEU A 49 4.26 2.87 16.67
CA LEU A 49 3.75 1.51 16.55
C LEU A 49 2.32 1.56 16.03
N VAL A 50 2.08 0.89 14.90
CA VAL A 50 0.76 0.81 14.26
C VAL A 50 0.22 -0.61 14.31
N GLU A 51 -1.10 -0.75 14.45
CA GLU A 51 -1.79 -2.05 14.57
C GLU A 51 -2.66 -2.39 13.35
N SER A 52 -2.95 -1.41 12.50
CA SER A 52 -3.66 -1.59 11.24
C SER A 52 -3.20 -0.61 10.18
N PHE A 53 -3.72 -0.77 8.95
CA PHE A 53 -3.45 0.16 7.86
C PHE A 53 -4.08 1.54 8.11
N GLU A 54 -5.26 1.59 8.74
CA GLU A 54 -5.95 2.83 9.10
C GLU A 54 -5.18 3.60 10.19
N ASP A 55 -4.73 2.90 11.23
CA ASP A 55 -3.87 3.47 12.30
C ASP A 55 -2.56 4.04 11.72
N PHE A 56 -2.01 3.39 10.68
CA PHE A 56 -0.87 3.92 9.94
C PHE A 56 -1.18 5.24 9.22
N LEU A 57 -2.29 5.31 8.48
CA LEU A 57 -2.68 6.53 7.77
C LEU A 57 -2.92 7.69 8.74
N GLU A 58 -3.52 7.41 9.90
CA GLU A 58 -3.78 8.42 10.94
C GLU A 58 -2.48 8.94 11.57
N LYS A 59 -1.61 8.05 12.07
CA LYS A 59 -0.38 8.45 12.79
C LYS A 59 0.63 9.14 11.89
N PHE A 60 0.89 8.58 10.71
CA PHE A 60 1.93 9.09 9.81
C PHE A 60 1.43 10.15 8.85
N ALA A 61 0.13 10.24 8.60
CA ALA A 61 -0.51 11.19 7.69
C ALA A 61 0.36 11.51 6.45
N PRO A 62 0.66 10.51 5.59
CA PRO A 62 1.57 10.71 4.48
C PRO A 62 1.06 11.82 3.54
N VAL A 63 1.96 12.66 3.05
CA VAL A 63 1.60 13.90 2.34
C VAL A 63 2.58 14.19 1.21
N VAL A 64 2.07 14.81 0.15
CA VAL A 64 2.87 15.39 -0.94
C VAL A 64 2.65 16.89 -0.98
N TYR A 65 3.72 17.65 -1.18
CA TYR A 65 3.65 19.09 -1.30
C TYR A 65 3.66 19.48 -2.77
N SER A 66 2.85 20.49 -3.12
CA SER A 66 2.84 21.08 -4.45
C SER A 66 2.93 22.60 -4.39
N TRP A 67 3.54 23.21 -5.39
CA TRP A 67 3.62 24.67 -5.56
C TRP A 67 3.76 25.04 -7.03
N CYS A 68 3.37 26.27 -7.38
CA CYS A 68 3.54 26.80 -8.72
C CYS A 68 4.91 27.49 -8.87
N ASP A 69 5.71 27.08 -9.84
CA ASP A 69 6.92 27.79 -10.24
C ASP A 69 6.61 28.76 -11.39
N ALA A 70 6.63 30.06 -11.10
CA ALA A 70 6.34 31.11 -12.06
C ALA A 70 7.39 31.20 -13.20
N ASN A 71 8.62 30.73 -12.98
CA ASN A 71 9.67 30.77 -14.01
C ASN A 71 9.44 29.68 -15.07
N THR A 72 9.01 28.49 -14.64
CA THR A 72 8.74 27.37 -15.55
C THR A 72 7.29 27.31 -16.01
N GLY A 73 6.39 28.04 -15.35
CA GLY A 73 4.94 27.98 -15.61
C GLY A 73 4.36 26.60 -15.31
N SER A 74 4.93 25.87 -14.34
CA SER A 74 4.51 24.50 -14.02
C SER A 74 4.39 24.27 -12.54
N ILE A 75 3.59 23.29 -12.18
CA ILE A 75 3.47 22.82 -10.79
C ILE A 75 4.62 21.87 -10.51
N GLN A 76 5.23 22.06 -9.36
CA GLN A 76 6.28 21.20 -8.84
C GLN A 76 5.72 20.39 -7.68
N TYR A 77 6.26 19.19 -7.48
CA TYR A 77 5.84 18.27 -6.43
C TYR A 77 7.06 17.77 -5.65
N SER A 78 6.90 17.61 -4.33
CA SER A 78 7.95 17.09 -3.44
C SER A 78 7.35 16.28 -2.31
N LEU A 79 8.09 15.26 -1.86
CA LEU A 79 7.78 14.50 -0.64
C LEU A 79 8.28 15.20 0.63
N ILE A 80 9.17 16.18 0.49
CA ILE A 80 9.74 16.98 1.57
C ILE A 80 9.19 18.40 1.43
N LYS A 81 8.73 18.97 2.55
CA LYS A 81 8.22 20.34 2.54
C LYS A 81 9.34 21.32 2.14
N PRO A 82 9.15 22.15 1.10
CA PRO A 82 10.19 23.07 0.66
C PRO A 82 10.37 24.23 1.66
N GLU A 83 11.54 24.33 2.29
CA GLU A 83 11.82 25.36 3.32
C GLU A 83 11.92 26.80 2.76
N ASN A 84 12.27 26.95 1.49
CA ASN A 84 12.53 28.26 0.87
C ASN A 84 11.28 28.89 0.24
N ILE A 85 10.11 28.26 0.38
CA ILE A 85 8.85 28.71 -0.22
C ILE A 85 7.91 29.16 0.90
N PRO A 86 7.26 30.34 0.79
CA PRO A 86 6.25 30.76 1.75
C PRO A 86 5.12 29.73 1.90
N ASP A 87 4.68 29.47 3.14
CA ASP A 87 3.65 28.46 3.43
C ASP A 87 2.34 28.67 2.65
N ASN A 88 1.95 29.93 2.42
CA ASN A 88 0.75 30.28 1.65
C ASN A 88 0.87 29.95 0.14
N CYS A 89 2.06 29.60 -0.35
CA CYS A 89 2.30 29.16 -1.72
C CYS A 89 2.44 27.63 -1.84
N ILE A 90 2.37 26.91 -0.72
CA ILE A 90 2.50 25.45 -0.67
C ILE A 90 1.13 24.84 -0.43
N THR A 91 0.73 23.90 -1.28
CA THR A 91 -0.47 23.09 -1.08
C THR A 91 -0.08 21.69 -0.63
N GLU A 92 -0.64 21.26 0.50
CA GLU A 92 -0.51 19.89 1.00
C GLU A 92 -1.54 18.98 0.33
N ILE A 93 -1.09 17.82 -0.14
CA ILE A 93 -1.93 16.78 -0.76
C ILE A 93 -1.82 15.54 0.13
N PRO A 94 -2.76 15.34 1.07
CA PRO A 94 -2.80 14.15 1.92
C PRO A 94 -3.01 12.89 1.08
N LEU A 95 -2.30 11.82 1.44
CA LEU A 95 -2.45 10.47 0.87
C LEU A 95 -3.24 9.61 1.85
N ASN A 96 -4.55 9.87 1.93
CA ASN A 96 -5.50 9.16 2.76
C ASN A 96 -6.59 8.49 1.89
N GLU A 97 -7.64 7.96 2.52
CA GLU A 97 -8.80 7.34 1.86
C GLU A 97 -9.65 8.30 1.02
N MET A 98 -9.32 9.59 0.94
CA MET A 98 -9.97 10.54 0.03
C MET A 98 -9.11 10.84 -1.20
N ASN A 99 -7.87 10.37 -1.25
CA ASN A 99 -6.98 10.60 -2.38
C ASN A 99 -7.34 9.68 -3.56
N ASP A 100 -7.74 10.27 -4.69
CA ASP A 100 -8.20 9.52 -5.87
C ASP A 100 -7.18 8.47 -6.37
N LEU A 101 -5.89 8.82 -6.40
CA LEU A 101 -4.85 7.92 -6.91
C LEU A 101 -4.65 6.73 -5.96
N LEU A 102 -4.56 6.97 -4.66
CA LEU A 102 -4.42 5.91 -3.67
C LEU A 102 -5.67 5.01 -3.63
N ASN A 103 -6.86 5.60 -3.64
CA ASN A 103 -8.13 4.87 -3.67
C ASN A 103 -8.28 4.03 -4.93
N MET A 104 -7.92 4.58 -6.10
CA MET A 104 -7.92 3.82 -7.35
C MET A 104 -7.00 2.59 -7.25
N LEU A 105 -5.81 2.74 -6.67
CA LEU A 105 -4.87 1.64 -6.49
C LEU A 105 -5.36 0.58 -5.49
N ILE A 106 -5.97 0.99 -4.38
CA ILE A 106 -6.59 0.08 -3.41
C ILE A 106 -7.77 -0.66 -4.05
N THR A 107 -8.67 0.06 -4.72
CA THR A 107 -9.81 -0.51 -5.44
C THR A 107 -9.35 -1.50 -6.50
N LEU A 108 -8.26 -1.20 -7.21
CA LEU A 108 -7.66 -2.09 -8.19
C LEU A 108 -7.17 -3.40 -7.52
N GLN A 109 -6.47 -3.31 -6.39
CA GLN A 109 -6.01 -4.48 -5.64
C GLN A 109 -7.19 -5.35 -5.19
N ASP A 110 -8.24 -4.75 -4.65
CA ASP A 110 -9.42 -5.47 -4.13
C ASP A 110 -10.25 -6.09 -5.25
N ALA A 111 -10.40 -5.39 -6.38
CA ALA A 111 -11.04 -5.92 -7.58
C ALA A 111 -10.26 -7.11 -8.16
N ARG A 112 -8.92 -7.02 -8.18
CA ARG A 112 -8.07 -8.15 -8.59
C ARG A 112 -8.20 -9.32 -7.63
N GLY A 113 -8.21 -9.08 -6.32
CA GLY A 113 -8.43 -10.12 -5.30
C GLY A 113 -9.75 -10.85 -5.49
N SER A 114 -10.83 -10.09 -5.75
CA SER A 114 -12.17 -10.63 -5.95
C SER A 114 -12.29 -11.49 -7.21
N LEU A 115 -11.71 -11.03 -8.33
CA LEU A 115 -11.73 -11.77 -9.58
C LEU A 115 -10.77 -12.97 -9.54
N GLY A 116 -9.60 -12.80 -8.95
CA GLY A 116 -8.54 -13.81 -8.88
C GLY A 116 -7.86 -14.09 -10.21
N VAL A 117 -7.85 -13.12 -11.11
CA VAL A 117 -7.29 -13.26 -12.46
C VAL A 117 -5.86 -12.71 -12.55
N ALA A 118 -5.06 -13.29 -13.44
CA ALA A 118 -3.68 -12.88 -13.69
C ALA A 118 -3.59 -11.48 -14.32
N ASN A 119 -2.40 -10.87 -14.28
CA ASN A 119 -2.16 -9.54 -14.86
C ASN A 119 -2.52 -9.49 -16.35
N VAL A 120 -2.26 -10.57 -17.10
CA VAL A 120 -2.53 -10.63 -18.54
C VAL A 120 -4.03 -10.55 -18.86
N ASP A 121 -4.87 -11.11 -17.99
CA ASP A 121 -6.31 -11.21 -18.21
C ASP A 121 -7.12 -10.08 -17.57
N PHE A 122 -6.50 -9.32 -16.66
CA PHE A 122 -7.15 -8.18 -16.00
C PHE A 122 -7.25 -6.95 -16.92
N LYS A 123 -8.42 -6.31 -16.93
CA LYS A 123 -8.70 -5.08 -17.70
C LYS A 123 -8.43 -3.84 -16.86
N PHE A 124 -7.18 -3.39 -16.87
CA PHE A 124 -6.72 -2.21 -16.13
C PHE A 124 -7.43 -0.91 -16.55
N SER A 125 -7.76 -0.76 -17.83
CA SER A 125 -8.37 0.46 -18.40
C SER A 125 -9.58 0.96 -17.60
N ASN A 126 -10.48 0.07 -17.18
CA ASN A 126 -11.73 0.45 -16.53
C ASN A 126 -11.52 1.09 -15.16
N VAL A 127 -10.47 0.69 -14.44
CA VAL A 127 -10.15 1.21 -13.10
C VAL A 127 -9.26 2.45 -13.21
N LEU A 128 -8.36 2.48 -14.21
CA LEU A 128 -7.53 3.66 -14.48
C LEU A 128 -8.34 4.89 -14.88
N GLU A 129 -9.54 4.70 -15.45
CA GLU A 129 -10.47 5.80 -15.77
C GLU A 129 -10.96 6.59 -14.54
N MET A 130 -10.77 6.07 -13.30
CA MET A 130 -11.15 6.76 -12.06
C MET A 130 -10.52 8.15 -11.89
N ILE A 131 -9.34 8.38 -12.47
CA ILE A 131 -8.63 9.67 -12.39
C ILE A 131 -8.79 10.53 -13.66
N SER A 132 -9.67 10.14 -14.58
CA SER A 132 -9.96 10.89 -15.81
C SER A 132 -10.90 12.08 -15.54
N PRO A 133 -10.80 13.19 -16.30
CA PRO A 133 -11.70 14.34 -16.15
C PRO A 133 -13.18 13.96 -16.26
N LYS A 134 -13.49 13.04 -17.17
CA LYS A 134 -14.84 12.54 -17.39
C LYS A 134 -15.43 11.89 -16.13
N LYS A 135 -14.64 11.05 -15.44
CA LYS A 135 -15.10 10.33 -14.25
C LYS A 135 -15.27 11.29 -13.06
N ILE A 136 -14.35 12.23 -12.88
CA ILE A 136 -14.48 13.31 -11.90
C ILE A 136 -15.81 14.06 -12.10
N MET A 137 -16.17 14.37 -13.34
CA MET A 137 -17.46 15.01 -13.65
C MET A 137 -18.69 14.13 -13.42
N GLU A 138 -18.60 12.82 -13.67
CA GLU A 138 -19.69 11.89 -13.33
C GLU A 138 -19.95 11.85 -11.83
N ASP A 139 -18.89 11.88 -11.02
CA ASP A 139 -18.99 11.89 -9.56
C ASP A 139 -19.54 13.24 -9.07
N ILE A 140 -19.10 14.36 -9.64
CA ILE A 140 -19.67 15.69 -9.36
C ILE A 140 -21.15 15.76 -9.72
N ARG A 141 -21.58 15.16 -10.84
CA ARG A 141 -23.01 15.12 -11.21
C ARG A 141 -23.84 14.38 -10.18
N GLN A 142 -23.28 13.34 -9.55
CA GLN A 142 -23.96 12.62 -8.48
C GLN A 142 -24.05 13.47 -7.20
N VAL A 143 -22.93 14.07 -6.75
CA VAL A 143 -22.90 15.00 -5.60
C VAL A 143 -23.90 16.13 -5.81
N ARG A 144 -23.94 16.70 -7.01
CA ARG A 144 -24.93 17.72 -7.40
C ARG A 144 -26.37 17.26 -7.17
N ARG A 145 -26.74 16.06 -7.65
CA ARG A 145 -28.12 15.55 -7.48
C ARG A 145 -28.48 15.39 -6.01
N GLU A 146 -27.52 14.95 -5.20
CA GLU A 146 -27.69 14.78 -3.76
C GLU A 146 -27.86 16.13 -3.05
N ILE A 147 -27.04 17.13 -3.40
CA ILE A 147 -27.18 18.50 -2.87
C ILE A 147 -28.53 19.08 -3.27
N GLN A 148 -28.93 18.99 -4.54
CA GLN A 148 -30.21 19.51 -5.01
C GLN A 148 -31.40 18.86 -4.29
N TYR A 149 -31.37 17.53 -4.12
CA TYR A 149 -32.41 16.81 -3.40
C TYR A 149 -32.46 17.19 -1.91
N THR A 150 -31.30 17.23 -1.25
CA THR A 150 -31.21 17.54 0.19
C THR A 150 -31.61 18.99 0.46
N TYR A 151 -31.21 19.92 -0.43
CA TYR A 151 -31.55 21.33 -0.33
C TYR A 151 -33.03 21.61 -0.61
N GLY A 152 -33.63 20.90 -1.58
CA GLY A 152 -35.07 20.96 -1.82
C GLY A 152 -35.86 20.58 -0.56
N ASN A 153 -35.54 19.45 0.05
CA ASN A 153 -36.17 19.02 1.31
C ASN A 153 -35.91 20.00 2.46
N TYR A 154 -34.73 20.63 2.52
CA TYR A 154 -34.39 21.62 3.53
C TYR A 154 -35.23 22.91 3.40
N MET A 155 -35.54 23.33 2.18
CA MET A 155 -36.38 24.52 1.91
C MET A 155 -37.87 24.28 2.18
N GLU A 156 -38.35 23.03 2.10
CA GLU A 156 -39.75 22.66 2.36
C GLU A 156 -40.12 22.66 3.86
N LEU A 157 -39.15 22.60 4.76
CA LEU A 157 -39.36 22.56 6.21
C LEU A 157 -39.32 23.96 6.84
N ASP A 158 -40.00 24.17 7.97
CA ASP A 158 -39.94 25.44 8.71
C ASP A 158 -38.60 25.63 9.43
N GLU A 159 -38.17 26.88 9.63
CA GLU A 159 -36.87 27.24 10.24
C GLU A 159 -36.65 26.67 11.65
N GLU A 160 -37.71 26.47 12.43
CA GLU A 160 -37.65 25.92 13.79
C GLU A 160 -37.74 24.38 13.84
N ASP A 161 -37.91 23.68 12.70
CA ASP A 161 -38.00 22.21 12.66
C ASP A 161 -36.63 21.56 12.91
N PRO A 162 -36.47 20.72 13.96
CA PRO A 162 -35.24 19.98 14.21
C PRO A 162 -34.75 19.15 13.00
N LYS A 163 -35.65 18.63 12.16
CA LYS A 163 -35.27 17.90 10.95
C LYS A 163 -34.63 18.80 9.89
N ARG A 164 -35.01 20.08 9.84
CA ARG A 164 -34.36 21.06 8.98
C ARG A 164 -32.92 21.29 9.42
N LEU A 165 -32.67 21.33 10.73
CA LEU A 165 -31.31 21.41 11.28
C LEU A 165 -30.48 20.17 10.93
N ASP A 166 -31.05 18.96 11.07
CA ASP A 166 -30.39 17.71 10.67
C ASP A 166 -30.04 17.67 9.16
N LEU A 167 -30.92 18.21 8.30
CA LEU A 167 -30.66 18.36 6.86
C LEU A 167 -29.62 19.44 6.59
N GLY A 168 -29.60 20.51 7.38
CA GLY A 168 -28.57 21.56 7.35
C GLY A 168 -27.17 21.00 7.64
N ASP A 169 -27.02 20.16 8.67
CA ASP A 169 -25.76 19.48 8.99
C ASP A 169 -25.28 18.60 7.83
N LYS A 170 -26.21 17.88 7.18
CA LYS A 170 -25.91 17.08 5.98
C LYS A 170 -25.50 17.95 4.80
N LEU A 171 -26.19 19.07 4.57
CA LEU A 171 -25.85 20.01 3.50
C LEU A 171 -24.48 20.62 3.74
N ASN A 172 -24.14 21.02 4.97
CA ASN A 172 -22.80 21.52 5.31
C ASN A 172 -21.73 20.49 4.94
N TYR A 173 -21.95 19.22 5.26
CA TYR A 173 -21.04 18.14 4.87
C TYR A 173 -20.96 17.95 3.35
N GLN A 174 -22.08 18.02 2.64
CA GLN A 174 -22.10 17.90 1.18
C GLN A 174 -21.43 19.09 0.47
N PHE A 175 -21.61 20.31 0.97
CA PHE A 175 -20.93 21.50 0.46
C PHE A 175 -19.44 21.46 0.76
N GLU A 176 -19.02 21.01 1.95
CA GLU A 176 -17.61 20.79 2.28
C GLU A 176 -16.96 19.78 1.30
N GLN A 177 -17.65 18.67 1.00
CA GLN A 177 -17.16 17.72 -0.01
C GLN A 177 -17.11 18.32 -1.41
N ALA A 178 -18.13 19.08 -1.81
CA ALA A 178 -18.18 19.73 -3.11
C ALA A 178 -17.03 20.75 -3.28
N SER A 179 -16.74 21.51 -2.21
CA SER A 179 -15.74 22.56 -2.20
C SER A 179 -14.33 22.08 -2.49
N HIS A 180 -14.00 20.83 -2.16
CA HIS A 180 -12.72 20.21 -2.55
C HIS A 180 -12.47 20.20 -4.07
N ASN A 181 -13.52 20.31 -4.90
CA ASN A 181 -13.40 20.37 -6.35
C ASN A 181 -13.15 21.80 -6.89
N TYR A 182 -13.31 22.83 -6.06
CA TYR A 182 -13.17 24.24 -6.45
C TYR A 182 -12.51 25.13 -5.39
N ASN A 183 -11.82 24.53 -4.42
CA ASN A 183 -11.00 25.25 -3.44
C ASN A 183 -9.60 25.58 -3.97
N ASN A 184 -9.16 24.98 -5.08
CA ASN A 184 -7.91 25.29 -5.74
C ASN A 184 -8.01 25.16 -7.27
N VAL A 185 -7.11 25.86 -7.97
CA VAL A 185 -7.11 25.95 -9.45
C VAL A 185 -6.88 24.60 -10.12
N LEU A 186 -6.16 23.68 -9.48
CA LEU A 186 -5.85 22.36 -10.02
C LEU A 186 -7.08 21.44 -10.06
N ALA A 187 -7.89 21.48 -9.01
CA ALA A 187 -9.15 20.74 -8.91
C ALA A 187 -10.18 21.27 -9.92
N MET A 188 -10.10 22.56 -10.27
CA MET A 188 -10.97 23.20 -11.27
C MET A 188 -10.65 22.82 -12.72
N LEU A 189 -9.44 22.34 -13.03
CA LEU A 189 -9.06 22.03 -14.42
C LEU A 189 -9.98 20.97 -15.07
N PRO A 190 -10.26 19.81 -14.43
CA PRO A 190 -11.28 18.89 -14.91
C PRO A 190 -12.64 19.54 -15.18
N LEU A 191 -13.10 20.42 -14.28
CA LEU A 191 -14.37 21.12 -14.42
C LEU A 191 -14.37 22.05 -15.63
N ALA A 192 -13.30 22.84 -15.80
CA ALA A 192 -13.14 23.74 -16.93
C ALA A 192 -13.10 23.00 -18.27
N ILE A 193 -12.35 21.89 -18.35
CA ILE A 193 -12.25 21.04 -19.55
C ILE A 193 -13.64 20.54 -19.96
N GLU A 194 -14.41 20.00 -19.01
CA GLU A 194 -15.72 19.42 -19.30
C GLU A 194 -16.84 20.48 -19.47
N ASP A 195 -16.77 21.64 -18.80
CA ASP A 195 -17.66 22.78 -19.05
C ASP A 195 -17.51 23.31 -20.48
N ILE A 196 -16.26 23.55 -20.92
CA ILE A 196 -16.00 23.99 -22.31
C ILE A 196 -16.53 22.95 -23.30
N LYS A 197 -16.24 21.67 -23.04
CA LYS A 197 -16.68 20.57 -23.89
C LYS A 197 -18.18 20.44 -23.99
N THR A 198 -18.90 20.51 -22.87
CA THR A 198 -20.36 20.46 -22.87
C THR A 198 -20.95 21.68 -23.57
N ARG A 199 -20.45 22.89 -23.32
CA ARG A 199 -20.92 24.11 -24.01
C ARG A 199 -20.72 24.04 -25.52
N LEU A 200 -19.53 23.66 -25.99
CA LEU A 200 -19.21 23.63 -27.42
C LEU A 200 -19.88 22.47 -28.16
N LEU A 201 -20.07 21.31 -27.53
CA LEU A 201 -20.68 20.13 -28.17
C LEU A 201 -22.21 20.09 -28.05
N LEU A 202 -22.79 20.57 -26.93
CA LEU A 202 -24.24 20.61 -26.73
C LEU A 202 -24.89 21.90 -27.23
N GLY A 203 -24.13 23.02 -27.27
CA GLY A 203 -24.58 24.28 -27.87
C GLY A 203 -24.80 24.21 -29.40
N ASN A 204 -24.43 23.10 -30.04
CA ASN A 204 -24.72 22.83 -31.45
C ASN A 204 -26.11 22.20 -31.69
N GLY A 205 -26.95 22.07 -30.65
CA GLY A 205 -28.29 21.51 -30.76
C GLY A 205 -29.26 22.30 -31.66
N GLU A 206 -28.97 23.57 -31.98
CA GLU A 206 -29.90 24.40 -32.78
C GLU A 206 -29.50 24.65 -34.23
N THR A 207 -28.34 24.19 -34.72
CA THR A 207 -27.93 24.51 -36.11
C THR A 207 -27.54 23.36 -37.03
N ALA A 208 -27.61 22.09 -36.62
CA ALA A 208 -27.35 21.00 -37.57
C ALA A 208 -28.05 19.67 -37.25
N GLN A 209 -29.38 19.61 -37.30
CA GLN A 209 -30.10 18.40 -37.69
C GLN A 209 -31.48 18.73 -38.28
N ARG A 210 -31.58 18.72 -39.62
CA ARG A 210 -32.84 18.34 -40.31
C ARG A 210 -33.09 16.83 -40.10
N GLY A 211 -33.17 16.40 -38.84
CA GLY A 211 -33.84 15.16 -38.46
C GLY A 211 -35.31 15.52 -38.23
N GLN A 212 -36.25 14.76 -38.80
CA GLN A 212 -37.67 14.96 -38.55
C GLN A 212 -37.94 15.05 -37.04
N GLU A 213 -38.65 16.10 -36.61
CA GLU A 213 -39.19 16.21 -35.25
C GLU A 213 -39.80 14.88 -34.83
N PHE A 214 -39.25 14.26 -33.79
CA PHE A 214 -39.87 13.09 -33.20
C PHE A 214 -41.16 13.54 -32.51
N LYS A 215 -42.30 13.26 -33.15
CA LYS A 215 -43.65 13.52 -32.64
C LYS A 215 -44.17 12.25 -31.97
N ALA A 216 -44.28 12.26 -30.65
CA ALA A 216 -44.88 11.15 -29.90
C ALA A 216 -46.37 11.04 -30.23
N GLY A 217 -46.82 9.86 -30.68
CA GLY A 217 -48.20 9.60 -31.04
C GLY A 217 -48.75 8.35 -30.36
N LEU A 218 -50.01 8.39 -29.96
CA LEU A 218 -50.70 7.26 -29.35
C LEU A 218 -51.47 6.49 -30.44
N LEU A 219 -51.35 5.16 -30.46
CA LEU A 219 -52.10 4.30 -31.36
C LEU A 219 -53.56 4.21 -30.90
N SER A 220 -54.47 4.74 -31.71
CA SER A 220 -55.92 4.69 -31.50
C SER A 220 -56.61 4.04 -32.70
N MET A 221 -57.71 3.33 -32.47
CA MET A 221 -58.48 2.68 -33.54
C MET A 221 -59.78 3.47 -33.76
N GLY A 222 -60.06 3.87 -35.01
CA GLY A 222 -61.28 4.59 -35.38
C GLY A 222 -62.52 3.69 -35.37
N ASP A 223 -63.70 4.30 -35.40
CA ASP A 223 -65.01 3.62 -35.30
C ASP A 223 -65.30 2.64 -36.48
N ASP A 224 -64.49 2.69 -37.53
CA ASP A 224 -64.49 1.85 -38.73
C ASP A 224 -63.34 0.81 -38.76
N GLY A 225 -62.50 0.76 -37.72
CA GLY A 225 -61.45 -0.25 -37.54
C GLY A 225 -60.06 0.12 -38.10
N GLU A 226 -59.86 1.34 -38.60
CA GLU A 226 -58.53 1.80 -39.02
C GLU A 226 -57.69 2.31 -37.84
N LEU A 227 -56.41 1.91 -37.78
CA LEU A 227 -55.42 2.41 -36.82
C LEU A 227 -54.93 3.80 -37.23
N LYS A 228 -55.13 4.80 -36.37
CA LYS A 228 -54.64 6.17 -36.53
C LYS A 228 -53.70 6.54 -35.37
N ILE A 229 -52.57 7.14 -35.71
CA ILE A 229 -51.62 7.69 -34.73
C ILE A 229 -52.05 9.13 -34.47
N LEU A 230 -52.57 9.39 -33.27
CA LEU A 230 -52.96 10.74 -32.85
C LEU A 230 -51.76 11.43 -32.21
N GLU A 231 -51.42 12.60 -32.74
CA GLU A 231 -50.36 13.46 -32.21
C GLU A 231 -50.83 14.02 -30.85
N MET A 232 -50.10 13.70 -29.78
CA MET A 232 -50.41 14.24 -28.46
C MET A 232 -50.04 15.72 -28.44
N LYS A 233 -51.03 16.61 -28.28
CA LYS A 233 -50.74 17.94 -27.73
C LYS A 233 -50.29 17.70 -26.29
N GLN A 234 -49.05 18.08 -25.96
CA GLN A 234 -48.64 18.19 -24.57
C GLN A 234 -49.65 19.09 -23.88
N GLU A 235 -50.46 18.54 -22.97
CA GLU A 235 -51.15 19.38 -22.00
C GLU A 235 -50.05 20.06 -21.20
N GLU A 236 -49.94 21.38 -21.35
CA GLU A 236 -49.10 22.21 -20.49
C GLU A 236 -49.55 21.98 -19.06
N GLY A 237 -48.83 21.11 -18.35
CA GLY A 237 -48.94 20.92 -16.91
C GLY A 237 -48.48 22.18 -16.20
N THR A 238 -49.34 23.20 -16.19
CA THR A 238 -49.16 24.48 -15.50
C THR A 238 -49.39 24.30 -13.99
N GLN A 239 -48.60 23.43 -13.34
CA GLN A 239 -48.59 23.34 -11.87
C GLN A 239 -47.33 22.73 -11.23
N LEU A 240 -46.30 22.32 -11.98
CA LEU A 240 -45.04 21.79 -11.41
C LEU A 240 -43.77 22.54 -11.82
N ALA A 241 -43.83 23.49 -12.77
CA ALA A 241 -42.64 24.16 -13.29
C ALA A 241 -42.22 25.45 -12.55
N ILE A 242 -43.01 25.94 -11.59
CA ILE A 242 -42.75 27.25 -10.93
C ILE A 242 -41.96 27.10 -9.62
N VAL A 243 -41.91 25.90 -9.02
CA VAL A 243 -41.21 25.66 -7.74
C VAL A 243 -39.70 25.36 -7.93
N ASP A 244 -39.30 24.82 -9.09
CA ASP A 244 -37.90 24.47 -9.39
C ASP A 244 -36.98 25.71 -9.56
N ASP A 245 -37.49 26.84 -10.05
CA ASP A 245 -36.66 28.02 -10.34
C ASP A 245 -36.24 28.80 -9.08
N GLN A 246 -37.07 28.86 -8.03
CA GLN A 246 -36.70 29.56 -6.78
C GLN A 246 -35.62 28.80 -5.99
N ILE A 247 -35.73 27.46 -5.93
CA ILE A 247 -34.76 26.61 -5.26
C ILE A 247 -33.40 26.70 -5.99
N ASN A 248 -33.40 26.63 -7.33
CA ASN A 248 -32.17 26.80 -8.12
C ASN A 248 -31.55 28.18 -7.94
N THR A 249 -32.35 29.26 -7.93
CA THR A 249 -31.84 30.63 -7.75
C THR A 249 -31.17 30.81 -6.39
N SER A 250 -31.75 30.25 -5.34
CA SER A 250 -31.18 30.27 -3.98
C SER A 250 -29.91 29.42 -3.88
N LEU A 251 -29.90 28.24 -4.50
CA LEU A 251 -28.74 27.36 -4.55
C LEU A 251 -27.56 28.01 -5.30
N ILE A 252 -27.83 28.70 -6.41
CA ILE A 252 -26.84 29.48 -7.18
C ILE A 252 -26.16 30.50 -6.28
N GLN A 253 -26.94 31.28 -5.53
CA GLN A 253 -26.37 32.27 -4.62
C GLN A 253 -25.54 31.61 -3.51
N THR A 254 -26.02 30.48 -2.99
CA THR A 254 -25.30 29.71 -1.96
C THR A 254 -23.92 29.25 -2.45
N PHE A 255 -23.81 28.72 -3.67
CA PHE A 255 -22.51 28.34 -4.26
C PHE A 255 -21.62 29.55 -4.60
N ARG A 256 -22.19 30.70 -4.96
CA ARG A 256 -21.42 31.93 -5.16
C ARG A 256 -20.79 32.40 -3.85
N ASP A 257 -21.59 32.43 -2.79
CA ASP A 257 -21.16 32.86 -1.47
C ASP A 257 -20.10 31.90 -0.89
N ASP A 258 -20.28 30.60 -1.11
CA ASP A 258 -19.30 29.57 -0.72
C ASP A 258 -17.96 29.74 -1.44
N TYR A 259 -17.96 29.89 -2.78
CA TYR A 259 -16.73 30.16 -3.54
C TYR A 259 -16.02 31.44 -3.06
N ASP A 260 -16.80 32.51 -2.84
CA ASP A 260 -16.30 33.82 -2.42
C ASP A 260 -15.78 33.82 -0.97
N ALA A 261 -16.20 32.87 -0.13
CA ALA A 261 -15.71 32.67 1.23
C ALA A 261 -14.42 31.84 1.27
N LEU A 262 -14.26 30.88 0.35
CA LEU A 262 -13.13 29.95 0.32
C LEU A 262 -11.90 30.47 -0.44
N ASN A 263 -12.08 31.42 -1.38
CA ASN A 263 -11.00 31.88 -2.25
C ASN A 263 -10.64 33.35 -1.99
N GLU A 264 -9.38 33.61 -1.62
CA GLU A 264 -8.86 34.97 -1.44
C GLU A 264 -8.80 35.76 -2.76
N SER A 265 -8.41 35.10 -3.85
CA SER A 265 -8.33 35.68 -5.20
C SER A 265 -9.57 35.34 -6.03
N LYS A 266 -10.59 36.19 -5.90
CA LYS A 266 -11.89 35.98 -6.56
C LYS A 266 -11.77 36.16 -8.07
N SER A 267 -12.30 35.20 -8.82
CA SER A 267 -12.43 35.27 -10.27
C SER A 267 -13.89 35.07 -10.67
N ASP A 268 -14.46 36.06 -11.36
CA ASP A 268 -15.84 35.98 -11.86
C ASP A 268 -16.02 34.77 -12.80
N TYR A 269 -15.02 34.49 -13.63
CA TYR A 269 -15.03 33.32 -14.52
C TYR A 269 -15.12 32.01 -13.74
N VAL A 270 -14.30 31.87 -12.69
CA VAL A 270 -14.24 30.65 -11.86
C VAL A 270 -15.52 30.49 -11.05
N ARG A 271 -16.03 31.59 -10.47
CA ARG A 271 -17.32 31.57 -9.76
C ARG A 271 -18.44 31.07 -10.67
N GLU A 272 -18.51 31.59 -11.89
CA GLU A 272 -19.50 31.13 -12.87
C GLU A 272 -19.25 29.68 -13.32
N LEU A 273 -18.00 29.22 -13.42
CA LEU A 273 -17.69 27.81 -13.69
C LEU A 273 -18.24 26.90 -12.58
N VAL A 274 -18.03 27.24 -11.31
CA VAL A 274 -18.56 26.48 -10.16
C VAL A 274 -20.08 26.42 -10.23
N VAL A 275 -20.73 27.57 -10.39
CA VAL A 275 -22.18 27.67 -10.52
C VAL A 275 -22.70 26.82 -11.69
N ARG A 276 -22.08 26.90 -12.88
CA ARG A 276 -22.51 26.09 -14.03
C ARG A 276 -22.32 24.59 -13.80
N THR A 277 -21.32 24.20 -13.02
CA THR A 277 -21.03 22.79 -12.75
C THR A 277 -22.05 22.19 -11.76
N PHE A 278 -22.37 22.89 -10.68
CA PHE A 278 -23.27 22.40 -9.63
C PHE A 278 -24.73 22.83 -9.81
N CYS A 279 -24.99 23.91 -10.56
CA CYS A 279 -26.31 24.46 -10.85
C CYS A 279 -26.45 24.83 -12.35
N PRO A 280 -26.25 23.90 -13.31
CA PRO A 280 -26.40 24.21 -14.73
C PRO A 280 -27.84 24.63 -15.01
N LEU A 281 -27.94 25.82 -15.60
CA LEU A 281 -29.18 26.43 -16.03
C LEU A 281 -29.92 25.51 -17.00
N SER A 282 -31.21 25.30 -16.77
CA SER A 282 -32.17 24.94 -17.81
C SER A 282 -32.24 26.10 -18.79
N SER A 283 -31.34 26.12 -19.78
CA SER A 283 -31.43 26.90 -21.01
C SER A 283 -31.81 28.38 -20.85
N THR A 284 -30.81 29.28 -20.72
CA THR A 284 -30.79 30.63 -21.34
C THR A 284 -29.70 31.49 -20.69
N MET A 285 -28.45 31.35 -21.11
CA MET A 285 -27.48 32.47 -21.15
C MET A 285 -26.37 32.07 -22.12
N GLU A 286 -26.67 32.14 -23.41
CA GLU A 286 -25.63 32.21 -24.44
C GLU A 286 -25.00 33.60 -24.38
N SER A 287 -23.93 33.76 -23.60
CA SER A 287 -22.96 34.78 -23.94
C SER A 287 -22.38 34.43 -25.30
N SER A 288 -22.08 35.42 -26.14
CA SER A 288 -21.40 35.22 -27.42
C SER A 288 -20.03 34.57 -27.17
N VAL A 289 -19.97 33.24 -27.24
CA VAL A 289 -18.76 32.47 -26.95
C VAL A 289 -17.83 32.55 -28.14
N ASP A 290 -16.60 33.04 -27.93
CA ASP A 290 -15.53 32.95 -28.92
C ASP A 290 -15.05 31.48 -29.01
N ARG A 291 -15.52 30.79 -30.05
CA ARG A 291 -15.28 29.36 -30.25
C ARG A 291 -13.80 29.04 -30.43
N GLU A 292 -13.03 29.90 -31.09
CA GLU A 292 -11.60 29.67 -31.33
C GLU A 292 -10.83 29.73 -30.00
N VAL A 293 -11.12 30.75 -29.19
CA VAL A 293 -10.49 30.92 -27.88
C VAL A 293 -10.84 29.78 -26.92
N GLU A 294 -12.10 29.32 -26.90
CA GLU A 294 -12.50 28.19 -26.05
C GLU A 294 -11.87 26.86 -26.47
N VAL A 295 -11.77 26.60 -27.78
CA VAL A 295 -11.06 25.41 -28.29
C VAL A 295 -9.58 25.46 -27.90
N GLN A 296 -8.95 26.64 -28.00
CA GLN A 296 -7.57 26.84 -27.56
C GLN A 296 -7.42 26.63 -26.04
N ASN A 297 -8.33 27.20 -25.24
CA ASN A 297 -8.35 27.04 -23.79
C ASN A 297 -8.51 25.57 -23.39
N TYR A 298 -9.48 24.86 -24.00
CA TYR A 298 -9.69 23.43 -23.78
C TYR A 298 -8.41 22.62 -24.03
N ASN A 299 -7.78 22.80 -25.19
CA ASN A 299 -6.57 22.06 -25.54
C ASN A 299 -5.40 22.40 -24.58
N THR A 300 -5.27 23.67 -24.19
CA THR A 300 -4.24 24.13 -23.23
C THR A 300 -4.46 23.54 -21.84
N TYR A 301 -5.69 23.55 -21.34
CA TYR A 301 -6.03 22.98 -20.03
C TYR A 301 -5.83 21.47 -20.01
N LEU A 302 -6.19 20.77 -21.09
CA LEU A 302 -5.98 19.33 -21.21
C LEU A 302 -4.49 18.96 -21.20
N GLU A 303 -3.64 19.73 -21.90
CA GLU A 303 -2.18 19.53 -21.87
C GLU A 303 -1.58 19.82 -20.50
N PHE A 304 -2.02 20.90 -19.85
CA PHE A 304 -1.56 21.25 -18.52
C PHE A 304 -1.99 20.21 -17.48
N TYR A 305 -3.24 19.74 -17.54
CA TYR A 305 -3.76 18.67 -16.68
C TYR A 305 -2.92 17.40 -16.83
N LYS A 306 -2.64 16.98 -18.07
CA LYS A 306 -1.79 15.83 -18.35
C LYS A 306 -0.41 15.98 -17.71
N LYS A 307 0.30 17.08 -18.02
CA LYS A 307 1.66 17.32 -17.52
C LYS A 307 1.70 17.35 -15.99
N SER A 308 0.75 18.06 -15.38
CA SER A 308 0.65 18.17 -13.93
C SER A 308 0.41 16.82 -13.25
N LYS A 309 -0.50 16.00 -13.78
CA LYS A 309 -0.76 14.65 -13.26
C LYS A 309 0.42 13.70 -13.49
N ASP A 310 1.09 13.76 -14.63
CA ASP A 310 2.31 12.99 -14.90
C ASP A 310 3.41 13.30 -13.87
N ASP A 311 3.66 14.58 -13.60
CA ASP A 311 4.67 15.02 -12.63
C ASP A 311 4.28 14.67 -11.19
N PHE A 312 3.00 14.79 -10.83
CA PHE A 312 2.45 14.32 -9.55
C PHE A 312 2.70 12.82 -9.35
N ILE A 313 2.31 11.99 -10.31
CA ILE A 313 2.44 10.52 -10.24
C ILE A 313 3.91 10.13 -10.05
N LYS A 314 4.84 10.74 -10.79
CA LYS A 314 6.27 10.47 -10.66
C LYS A 314 6.81 10.82 -9.27
N ALA A 315 6.40 11.95 -8.72
CA ALA A 315 6.82 12.40 -7.40
C ALA A 315 6.27 11.53 -6.27
N VAL A 316 4.98 11.15 -6.36
CA VAL A 316 4.26 10.43 -5.30
C VAL A 316 4.50 8.92 -5.31
N LYS A 317 4.84 8.34 -6.46
CA LYS A 317 5.02 6.89 -6.65
C LYS A 317 5.87 6.21 -5.57
N PRO A 318 7.08 6.69 -5.21
CA PRO A 318 7.89 6.03 -4.19
C PRO A 318 7.22 5.95 -2.81
N LEU A 319 6.41 6.96 -2.46
CA LEU A 319 5.65 6.97 -1.21
C LEU A 319 4.43 6.06 -1.29
N ILE A 320 3.70 6.05 -2.41
CA ILE A 320 2.57 5.14 -2.64
C ILE A 320 3.00 3.67 -2.55
N GLU A 321 4.12 3.28 -3.16
CA GLU A 321 4.60 1.90 -3.09
C GLU A 321 4.90 1.46 -1.64
N LYS A 322 5.37 2.39 -0.79
CA LYS A 322 5.55 2.14 0.65
C LYS A 322 4.22 2.02 1.38
N ILE A 323 3.26 2.91 1.11
CA ILE A 323 1.90 2.87 1.70
C ILE A 323 1.22 1.54 1.35
N LEU A 324 1.24 1.14 0.09
CA LEU A 324 0.71 -0.14 -0.37
C LEU A 324 1.48 -1.33 0.22
N GLY A 325 2.77 -1.17 0.53
CA GLY A 325 3.55 -2.14 1.29
C GLY A 325 3.05 -2.31 2.72
N VAL A 326 2.78 -1.22 3.44
CA VAL A 326 2.19 -1.28 4.78
C VAL A 326 0.81 -1.95 4.75
N LYS A 327 -0.03 -1.60 3.77
CA LYS A 327 -1.31 -2.30 3.54
C LYS A 327 -1.09 -3.80 3.32
N ALA A 328 -0.18 -4.16 2.41
CA ALA A 328 0.14 -5.55 2.12
C ALA A 328 0.66 -6.32 3.34
N PHE A 329 1.36 -5.68 4.28
CA PHE A 329 1.79 -6.31 5.54
C PHE A 329 0.58 -6.68 6.40
N PHE A 330 -0.35 -5.75 6.63
CA PHE A 330 -1.53 -5.97 7.49
C PHE A 330 -2.56 -6.90 6.84
N ASP A 331 -2.74 -6.83 5.52
CA ASP A 331 -3.68 -7.67 4.78
C ASP A 331 -3.38 -9.17 4.88
N GLN A 332 -2.16 -9.56 5.26
CA GLN A 332 -1.81 -10.98 5.46
C GLN A 332 -2.54 -11.60 6.66
N TYR A 333 -2.97 -10.80 7.62
CA TYR A 333 -3.62 -11.28 8.84
C TYR A 333 -5.16 -11.21 8.72
N GLN A 334 -5.74 -12.26 8.14
CA GLN A 334 -7.20 -12.41 8.06
C GLN A 334 -7.68 -13.52 8.99
N VAL A 335 -8.34 -13.09 10.08
CA VAL A 335 -8.94 -13.94 11.11
C VAL A 335 -10.29 -13.39 11.56
N LYS A 336 -11.20 -14.28 11.95
CA LYS A 336 -12.50 -13.90 12.55
C LYS A 336 -12.40 -13.37 13.98
N GLU A 337 -11.55 -14.01 14.79
CA GLU A 337 -11.33 -13.65 16.19
C GLU A 337 -9.96 -13.03 16.34
N LYS A 338 -9.87 -11.90 17.05
CA LYS A 338 -8.60 -11.22 17.32
C LYS A 338 -7.73 -12.12 18.22
N GLY A 339 -6.57 -12.50 17.72
CA GLY A 339 -5.51 -13.18 18.47
C GLY A 339 -4.28 -12.28 18.60
N MET A 340 -3.11 -12.86 18.38
CA MET A 340 -1.84 -12.12 18.26
C MET A 340 -1.75 -11.36 16.92
N GLN A 341 -2.46 -10.24 16.81
CA GLN A 341 -2.44 -9.38 15.62
C GLN A 341 -1.04 -8.81 15.36
N PRO A 342 -0.52 -8.85 14.11
CA PRO A 342 0.74 -8.21 13.76
C PRO A 342 0.75 -6.72 14.09
N ARG A 343 1.87 -6.24 14.62
CA ARG A 343 2.10 -4.81 14.92
C ARG A 343 3.38 -4.35 14.25
N LEU A 344 3.37 -3.16 13.66
CA LEU A 344 4.46 -2.63 12.85
C LEU A 344 5.02 -1.33 13.48
N LEU A 345 6.26 -1.35 13.92
CA LEU A 345 6.99 -0.18 14.41
C LEU A 345 7.71 0.48 13.25
N ILE A 346 7.30 1.69 12.86
CA ILE A 346 7.89 2.38 11.72
C ILE A 346 8.95 3.36 12.22
N THR A 347 10.20 3.21 11.77
CA THR A 347 11.28 4.10 12.24
C THR A 347 11.11 5.54 11.80
N ASN A 348 10.40 5.74 10.69
CA ASN A 348 10.19 7.03 10.01
C ASN A 348 11.50 7.78 9.73
N THR A 349 12.49 7.06 9.23
CA THR A 349 13.83 7.61 8.98
C THR A 349 14.47 6.82 7.84
N PRO A 350 15.19 7.47 6.92
CA PRO A 350 15.95 6.77 5.89
C PRO A 350 16.98 5.83 6.52
N LEU A 351 17.16 4.63 5.98
CA LEU A 351 18.08 3.64 6.54
C LEU A 351 19.50 4.18 6.69
N GLU A 352 19.98 4.92 5.69
CA GLU A 352 21.30 5.55 5.72
C GLU A 352 21.48 6.45 6.95
N MET A 353 20.45 7.22 7.33
CA MET A 353 20.49 8.07 8.53
C MET A 353 20.45 7.24 9.82
N MET A 354 19.72 6.13 9.85
CA MET A 354 19.62 5.23 11.01
C MET A 354 20.97 4.60 11.37
N ILE A 355 21.74 4.18 10.36
CA ILE A 355 23.01 3.46 10.54
C ILE A 355 24.23 4.38 10.71
N LYS A 356 24.07 5.71 10.59
CA LYS A 356 25.17 6.66 10.84
C LYS A 356 25.74 6.41 12.24
N SER A 357 27.07 6.47 12.36
CA SER A 357 27.78 6.22 13.63
C SER A 357 27.29 7.08 14.80
N SER A 358 26.81 8.29 14.53
CA SER A 358 26.22 9.20 15.53
C SER A 358 24.81 8.79 15.99
N ASN A 359 24.07 8.05 15.17
CA ASN A 359 22.66 7.71 15.38
C ASN A 359 22.47 6.25 15.80
N LEU A 360 23.30 5.34 15.28
CA LEU A 360 23.23 3.91 15.55
C LEU A 360 23.18 3.57 17.05
N PRO A 361 23.93 4.24 17.96
CA PRO A 361 23.81 3.98 19.41
C PRO A 361 22.39 4.17 19.96
N ARG A 362 21.57 5.06 19.37
CA ARG A 362 20.16 5.26 19.77
C ARG A 362 19.33 4.02 19.47
N LEU A 363 19.44 3.49 18.24
CA LEU A 363 18.79 2.24 17.85
C LEU A 363 19.21 1.09 18.77
N LEU A 364 20.51 0.97 19.05
CA LEU A 364 21.01 -0.08 19.95
C LEU A 364 20.47 0.07 21.37
N THR A 365 20.40 1.28 21.91
CA THR A 365 19.82 1.54 23.25
C THR A 365 18.34 1.14 23.32
N TYR A 366 17.59 1.42 22.25
CA TYR A 366 16.20 0.96 22.12
C TYR A 366 16.09 -0.57 22.06
N LEU A 367 16.95 -1.23 21.26
CA LEU A 367 16.95 -2.70 21.14
C LEU A 367 17.44 -3.41 22.41
N ASN A 368 18.40 -2.84 23.14
CA ASN A 368 18.76 -3.32 24.48
C ASN A 368 17.55 -3.32 25.42
N THR A 369 16.68 -2.33 25.27
CA THR A 369 15.48 -2.21 26.12
C THR A 369 14.40 -3.21 25.73
N THR A 370 14.19 -3.42 24.43
CA THR A 370 13.05 -4.21 23.91
C THR A 370 13.38 -5.67 23.64
N ASN A 371 14.62 -6.01 23.32
CA ASN A 371 15.03 -7.35 22.90
C ASN A 371 16.03 -8.03 23.83
N ASP A 372 16.79 -7.27 24.64
CA ASP A 372 17.80 -7.85 25.54
C ASP A 372 17.36 -7.98 27.00
N LYS A 373 16.20 -7.42 27.38
CA LYS A 373 15.59 -7.65 28.70
C LYS A 373 14.81 -8.97 28.72
N ASN A 374 14.58 -9.53 29.92
CA ASN A 374 13.73 -10.71 30.14
C ASN A 374 12.22 -10.40 30.11
N GLU A 375 11.83 -9.29 29.49
CA GLU A 375 10.46 -8.84 29.31
C GLU A 375 10.16 -8.76 27.82
N PHE A 376 9.25 -9.62 27.35
CA PHE A 376 9.08 -9.87 25.91
C PHE A 376 7.96 -9.06 25.26
N GLU A 377 7.22 -8.26 26.03
CA GLU A 377 6.03 -7.54 25.56
C GLU A 377 6.33 -6.56 24.41
N ASN A 378 7.54 -5.99 24.40
CA ASN A 378 7.99 -5.04 23.38
C ASN A 378 8.99 -5.65 22.40
N THR A 379 9.29 -6.94 22.50
CA THR A 379 10.33 -7.58 21.68
C THR A 379 9.98 -7.56 20.20
N LEU A 380 10.96 -7.15 19.40
CA LEU A 380 10.91 -7.21 17.95
C LEU A 380 11.36 -8.60 17.48
N TRP A 381 10.55 -9.23 16.64
CA TRP A 381 10.86 -10.51 16.01
C TRP A 381 11.36 -10.34 14.58
N PHE A 382 10.75 -9.40 13.87
CA PHE A 382 10.98 -9.22 12.45
C PHE A 382 11.44 -7.81 12.11
N GLY A 383 12.18 -7.68 11.02
CA GLY A 383 12.56 -6.41 10.42
C GLY A 383 12.15 -6.37 8.95
N ILE A 384 11.85 -5.19 8.42
CA ILE A 384 11.62 -4.94 7.00
C ILE A 384 12.59 -3.87 6.51
N VAL A 385 13.37 -4.20 5.48
CA VAL A 385 14.19 -3.23 4.73
C VAL A 385 13.74 -3.24 3.26
N PRO A 386 12.93 -2.27 2.83
CA PRO A 386 12.48 -2.19 1.44
C PRO A 386 13.56 -1.60 0.53
N ASP A 387 13.31 -1.69 -0.78
CA ASP A 387 14.04 -0.96 -1.83
C ASP A 387 15.58 -1.09 -1.83
N VAL A 388 16.10 -2.30 -1.58
CA VAL A 388 17.54 -2.57 -1.67
C VAL A 388 17.99 -2.62 -3.13
N GLU A 389 19.08 -1.95 -3.47
CA GLU A 389 19.56 -1.87 -4.84
C GLU A 389 19.76 -3.25 -5.50
N LEU A 390 19.24 -3.42 -6.71
CA LEU A 390 19.51 -4.59 -7.55
C LEU A 390 20.67 -4.34 -8.53
N ASN A 391 21.07 -3.06 -8.73
CA ASN A 391 22.04 -2.54 -9.71
C ASN A 391 22.38 -3.48 -10.87
N GLN A 392 21.75 -3.25 -12.02
CA GLN A 392 22.38 -3.51 -13.31
C GLN A 392 23.35 -2.37 -13.63
N SER A 393 24.65 -2.64 -13.63
CA SER A 393 25.59 -1.90 -14.47
C SER A 393 26.10 -2.87 -15.52
N GLY A 394 25.29 -3.07 -16.55
CA GLY A 394 25.54 -4.07 -17.59
C GLY A 394 24.93 -3.72 -18.94
N ASP A 395 24.66 -2.45 -19.24
CA ASP A 395 24.41 -2.06 -20.63
C ASP A 395 25.75 -1.65 -21.25
N GLY A 396 26.23 -2.45 -22.20
CA GLY A 396 27.41 -2.13 -22.99
C GLY A 396 27.31 -0.70 -23.51
N LYS A 397 28.43 0.04 -23.50
CA LYS A 397 28.47 1.42 -24.00
C LYS A 397 27.93 1.47 -25.43
N LEU A 398 26.67 1.89 -25.58
CA LEU A 398 26.05 2.14 -26.88
C LEU A 398 26.81 3.28 -27.54
N GLN A 399 27.59 2.96 -28.58
CA GLN A 399 28.34 3.98 -29.33
C GLN A 399 27.43 4.93 -30.13
N ARG A 400 26.18 4.54 -30.40
CA ARG A 400 25.23 5.35 -31.18
C ARG A 400 23.78 5.01 -30.81
N MET A 401 22.99 6.00 -30.43
CA MET A 401 21.52 5.87 -30.30
C MET A 401 20.89 6.04 -31.68
N ARG A 402 20.21 4.99 -32.17
CA ARG A 402 19.48 4.99 -33.45
C ARG A 402 17.96 5.18 -33.27
N PHE A 403 17.46 4.88 -32.07
CA PHE A 403 16.05 4.99 -31.71
C PHE A 403 15.96 5.70 -30.35
N ALA A 404 14.88 6.43 -30.12
CA ALA A 404 14.58 6.97 -28.79
C ALA A 404 14.29 5.79 -27.86
N GLY A 405 15.16 5.61 -26.85
CA GLY A 405 15.01 4.58 -25.83
C GLY A 405 14.67 5.21 -24.48
N ASN A 406 14.16 4.39 -23.55
CA ASN A 406 13.96 4.84 -22.17
C ASN A 406 15.30 5.20 -21.53
N GLN A 407 15.39 6.37 -20.91
CA GLN A 407 16.51 6.69 -20.02
C GLN A 407 16.31 5.93 -18.71
N LYS A 408 17.27 5.08 -18.32
CA LYS A 408 17.26 4.42 -17.01
C LYS A 408 17.53 5.47 -15.93
N VAL A 409 16.47 6.01 -15.33
CA VAL A 409 16.55 6.88 -14.16
C VAL A 409 16.67 5.99 -12.92
N LYS A 410 17.68 6.23 -12.08
CA LYS A 410 17.79 5.53 -10.79
C LYS A 410 16.60 5.91 -9.92
N LYS A 411 15.91 4.92 -9.34
CA LYS A 411 14.85 5.16 -8.36
C LYS A 411 15.45 5.94 -7.17
N PRO A 412 14.90 7.11 -6.80
CA PRO A 412 15.35 7.83 -5.61
C PRO A 412 15.00 7.05 -4.35
N GLY A 413 15.80 7.18 -3.29
CA GLY A 413 15.53 6.57 -1.98
C GLY A 413 15.81 5.06 -1.88
N THR A 414 16.58 4.47 -2.79
CA THR A 414 17.02 3.07 -2.69
C THR A 414 18.10 2.88 -1.63
N ASN A 415 18.07 1.75 -0.93
CA ASN A 415 19.06 1.36 0.05
C ASN A 415 20.22 0.60 -0.60
N THR A 416 21.46 0.87 -0.21
CA THR A 416 22.61 0.10 -0.72
C THR A 416 22.72 -1.24 0.01
N MET A 417 23.38 -2.22 -0.63
CA MET A 417 23.66 -3.52 0.00
C MET A 417 24.60 -3.36 1.22
N GLU A 418 25.48 -2.36 1.19
CA GLU A 418 26.36 -1.99 2.30
C GLU A 418 25.57 -1.46 3.50
N ASN A 419 24.59 -0.58 3.28
CA ASN A 419 23.74 -0.06 4.35
C ASN A 419 22.99 -1.19 5.06
N LEU A 420 22.47 -2.16 4.30
CA LEU A 420 21.84 -3.36 4.86
C LEU A 420 22.85 -4.19 5.66
N ALA A 421 24.05 -4.43 5.14
CA ALA A 421 25.09 -5.18 5.85
C ALA A 421 25.47 -4.55 7.20
N ILE A 422 25.60 -3.21 7.24
CA ILE A 422 25.90 -2.45 8.47
C ILE A 422 24.76 -2.62 9.49
N LEU A 423 23.51 -2.45 9.04
CA LEU A 423 22.34 -2.66 9.90
C LEU A 423 22.33 -4.08 10.48
N MET A 424 22.44 -5.09 9.62
CA MET A 424 22.36 -6.49 10.03
C MET A 424 23.47 -6.88 11.00
N ASN A 425 24.68 -6.35 10.80
CA ASN A 425 25.77 -6.55 11.74
C ASN A 425 25.47 -5.91 13.11
N ALA A 426 24.91 -4.70 13.13
CA ALA A 426 24.58 -3.99 14.35
C ALA A 426 23.43 -4.63 15.14
N ILE A 427 22.42 -5.18 14.45
CA ILE A 427 21.24 -5.78 15.10
C ILE A 427 21.37 -7.29 15.34
N ASN A 428 22.45 -7.92 14.88
CA ASN A 428 22.70 -9.35 15.05
C ASN A 428 22.51 -9.86 16.50
N PRO A 429 23.01 -9.16 17.54
CA PRO A 429 22.84 -9.62 18.93
C PRO A 429 21.37 -9.79 19.36
N TYR A 430 20.45 -9.03 18.75
CA TYR A 430 19.03 -9.02 19.11
C TYR A 430 18.19 -10.05 18.33
N LYS A 431 18.81 -10.77 17.38
CA LYS A 431 18.23 -11.91 16.65
C LYS A 431 16.93 -11.59 15.92
N ILE A 432 16.88 -10.41 15.30
CA ILE A 432 15.73 -9.91 14.54
C ILE A 432 15.82 -10.45 13.11
N THR A 433 14.92 -11.35 12.73
CA THR A 433 14.84 -11.88 11.35
C THR A 433 14.35 -10.78 10.42
N THR A 434 15.23 -10.29 9.56
CA THR A 434 14.98 -9.14 8.69
C THR A 434 14.72 -9.58 7.26
N PHE A 435 13.52 -9.29 6.78
CA PHE A 435 13.10 -9.46 5.40
C PHE A 435 13.50 -8.21 4.61
N PHE A 436 14.13 -8.40 3.46
CA PHE A 436 14.43 -7.29 2.56
C PHE A 436 13.99 -7.62 1.14
N SER A 437 13.57 -6.60 0.41
CA SER A 437 13.21 -6.71 -1.00
C SER A 437 14.11 -5.82 -1.82
N PHE A 438 14.38 -6.26 -3.04
CA PHE A 438 15.06 -5.43 -4.00
C PHE A 438 14.19 -4.25 -4.43
N ALA A 439 14.82 -3.20 -4.96
CA ALA A 439 14.16 -2.02 -5.50
C ALA A 439 13.02 -2.43 -6.45
N THR A 440 11.85 -1.85 -6.23
CA THR A 440 10.70 -2.08 -7.10
C THR A 440 10.98 -1.61 -8.52
N GLY A 441 10.46 -2.37 -9.48
CA GLY A 441 10.64 -2.12 -10.90
C GLY A 441 10.46 -3.40 -11.70
N GLU A 442 10.48 -3.27 -13.02
CA GLU A 442 10.32 -4.40 -13.95
C GLU A 442 11.33 -5.54 -13.65
N GLU A 443 12.55 -5.18 -13.24
CA GLU A 443 13.67 -6.09 -12.97
C GLU A 443 13.52 -6.91 -11.67
N SER A 444 12.43 -6.73 -10.93
CA SER A 444 12.17 -7.48 -9.70
C SER A 444 10.79 -8.14 -9.66
N THR A 445 10.07 -8.18 -10.78
CA THR A 445 8.70 -8.74 -10.89
C THR A 445 8.67 -10.26 -11.08
N PHE A 446 7.47 -10.85 -10.99
CA PHE A 446 7.25 -12.27 -11.36
C PHE A 446 7.65 -12.56 -12.81
N ASN A 447 7.37 -11.65 -13.73
CA ASN A 447 7.76 -11.81 -15.14
C ASN A 447 9.28 -11.90 -15.26
N TYR A 448 10.02 -11.03 -14.58
CA TYR A 448 11.48 -11.03 -14.62
C TYR A 448 12.08 -12.31 -14.03
N VAL A 449 11.58 -12.78 -12.88
CA VAL A 449 12.04 -14.06 -12.31
C VAL A 449 11.70 -15.23 -13.23
N ALA A 450 10.56 -15.18 -13.94
CA ALA A 450 10.19 -16.23 -14.88
C ALA A 450 11.08 -16.28 -16.12
N THR A 451 11.66 -15.14 -16.55
CA THR A 451 12.51 -15.06 -17.76
C THR A 451 13.99 -15.13 -17.46
N GLU A 452 14.49 -14.35 -16.50
CA GLU A 452 15.92 -14.22 -16.16
C GLU A 452 16.35 -15.16 -15.03
N GLY A 453 15.39 -15.67 -14.26
CA GLY A 453 15.65 -16.54 -13.11
C GLY A 453 16.17 -15.83 -11.87
N ILE A 454 16.68 -16.61 -10.93
CA ILE A 454 17.03 -16.12 -9.58
C ILE A 454 18.53 -15.82 -9.38
N GLY A 455 19.36 -16.09 -10.38
CA GLY A 455 20.83 -16.03 -10.24
C GLY A 455 21.34 -14.64 -9.84
N ILE A 456 20.83 -13.60 -10.50
CA ILE A 456 21.22 -12.20 -10.25
C ILE A 456 20.94 -11.80 -8.79
N PHE A 457 19.77 -12.16 -8.28
CA PHE A 457 19.39 -11.88 -6.89
C PHE A 457 20.33 -12.57 -5.90
N LYS A 458 20.67 -13.84 -6.18
CA LYS A 458 21.61 -14.61 -5.36
C LYS A 458 23.00 -14.00 -5.37
N ASP A 459 23.52 -13.65 -6.55
CA ASP A 459 24.85 -13.06 -6.70
C ASP A 459 24.94 -11.72 -5.95
N LYS A 460 23.89 -10.91 -6.05
CA LYS A 460 23.81 -9.62 -5.35
C LYS A 460 23.78 -9.77 -3.82
N CYS A 461 23.30 -10.89 -3.30
CA CYS A 461 23.30 -11.19 -1.86
C CYS A 461 24.64 -11.73 -1.31
N THR A 462 25.63 -12.01 -2.16
CA THR A 462 26.93 -12.57 -1.74
C THR A 462 27.58 -11.83 -0.56
N PRO A 463 27.57 -10.48 -0.48
CA PRO A 463 28.18 -9.75 0.65
C PRO A 463 27.58 -10.07 2.03
N LEU A 464 26.31 -10.52 2.04
CA LEU A 464 25.54 -10.84 3.24
C LEU A 464 25.64 -12.31 3.65
N MET A 465 26.25 -13.16 2.82
CA MET A 465 26.44 -14.59 3.09
C MET A 465 27.73 -14.85 3.88
N LYS A 466 27.78 -15.99 4.59
CA LYS A 466 28.94 -16.41 5.41
C LYS A 466 29.33 -15.40 6.50
N ARG A 467 28.35 -14.61 6.94
CA ARG A 467 28.42 -13.72 8.11
C ARG A 467 27.62 -14.34 9.26
N ASP A 468 27.94 -13.97 10.49
CA ASP A 468 27.20 -14.46 11.66
C ASP A 468 25.71 -14.11 11.58
N TYR A 469 25.38 -12.93 11.06
CA TYR A 469 24.00 -12.49 10.87
C TYR A 469 23.26 -13.13 9.68
N SER A 470 23.92 -13.94 8.83
CA SER A 470 23.29 -14.45 7.58
C SER A 470 22.00 -15.24 7.87
N GLU A 471 21.92 -15.89 9.03
CA GLU A 471 20.74 -16.65 9.45
C GLU A 471 19.50 -15.79 9.72
N PHE A 472 19.70 -14.50 9.96
CA PHE A 472 18.63 -13.53 10.22
C PHE A 472 18.32 -12.67 9.00
N VAL A 473 18.94 -12.92 7.84
CA VAL A 473 18.69 -12.15 6.62
C VAL A 473 17.87 -12.96 5.63
N VAL A 474 16.75 -12.40 5.17
CA VAL A 474 15.80 -13.07 4.28
C VAL A 474 15.54 -12.23 3.02
N PRO A 475 16.17 -12.54 1.87
CA PRO A 475 15.87 -11.87 0.61
C PRO A 475 14.50 -12.33 0.09
N CYS A 476 13.64 -11.37 -0.24
CA CYS A 476 12.27 -11.64 -0.68
C CYS A 476 12.12 -11.31 -2.17
N ILE A 477 11.65 -12.28 -2.95
CA ILE A 477 11.42 -12.15 -4.39
C ILE A 477 10.19 -12.95 -4.84
N PRO A 478 9.61 -12.63 -5.99
CA PRO A 478 9.64 -11.32 -6.64
C PRO A 478 8.81 -10.26 -5.90
N ASN A 479 9.03 -9.00 -6.24
CA ASN A 479 8.13 -7.89 -5.93
C ASN A 479 6.81 -8.05 -6.69
N ILE A 480 5.75 -7.46 -6.13
CA ILE A 480 4.38 -7.64 -6.60
C ILE A 480 3.98 -6.48 -7.50
N THR A 481 3.39 -6.77 -8.66
CA THR A 481 2.92 -5.76 -9.61
C THR A 481 1.48 -5.37 -9.32
N ILE A 482 1.26 -4.09 -9.02
CA ILE A 482 -0.08 -3.52 -8.88
C ILE A 482 -0.60 -3.06 -10.23
N ILE A 483 0.20 -2.25 -10.94
CA ILE A 483 -0.06 -1.82 -12.32
C ILE A 483 1.18 -2.15 -13.17
N PRO A 484 1.06 -3.03 -14.18
CA PRO A 484 2.12 -3.26 -15.16
C PRO A 484 2.37 -2.03 -16.04
N LYS A 485 3.63 -1.74 -16.37
CA LYS A 485 3.98 -0.56 -17.20
C LYS A 485 3.38 -0.61 -18.60
N ASP A 486 3.19 -1.80 -19.17
CA ASP A 486 2.61 -2.00 -20.51
C ASP A 486 1.08 -1.86 -20.52
N LYS A 487 0.45 -1.88 -19.34
CA LYS A 487 -1.02 -1.80 -19.17
C LYS A 487 -1.49 -0.55 -18.43
N SER A 488 -0.60 0.42 -18.25
CA SER A 488 -0.85 1.63 -17.47
C SER A 488 -1.35 2.82 -18.30
N GLY A 489 -1.67 2.59 -19.58
CA GLY A 489 -2.14 3.64 -20.48
C GLY A 489 -3.55 4.09 -20.13
N LEU A 490 -3.71 5.39 -19.92
CA LEU A 490 -4.97 6.07 -19.68
C LEU A 490 -5.25 7.05 -20.82
N ILE A 491 -6.49 7.08 -21.32
CA ILE A 491 -6.96 8.11 -22.23
C ILE A 491 -7.61 9.20 -21.38
N LEU A 492 -7.11 10.42 -21.49
CA LEU A 492 -7.66 11.59 -20.80
C LEU A 492 -8.85 12.15 -21.56
N ASP A 493 -8.60 12.56 -22.81
CA ASP A 493 -9.61 13.00 -23.77
C ASP A 493 -8.97 13.11 -25.17
N LYS A 494 -9.69 13.68 -26.13
CA LYS A 494 -9.19 14.06 -27.45
C LYS A 494 -9.12 15.58 -27.57
N ARG A 495 -8.20 16.09 -28.41
CA ARG A 495 -8.16 17.51 -28.76
C ARG A 495 -9.45 17.93 -29.48
N MET A 496 -9.85 19.18 -29.24
CA MET A 496 -10.90 19.82 -30.02
C MET A 496 -10.33 20.46 -31.26
N VAL A 497 -11.09 20.33 -32.35
CA VAL A 497 -10.81 20.92 -33.65
C VAL A 497 -12.06 21.60 -34.17
N ILE A 498 -11.85 22.65 -34.96
CA ILE A 498 -12.90 23.35 -35.71
C ILE A 498 -12.82 22.80 -37.14
N ASP A 499 -13.93 22.28 -37.66
CA ASP A 499 -14.02 21.83 -39.04
C ASP A 499 -14.12 23.01 -40.03
N ASP A 500 -14.03 22.71 -41.32
CA ASP A 500 -14.10 23.72 -42.39
C ASP A 500 -15.44 24.48 -42.40
N ASP A 501 -16.49 23.92 -41.78
CA ASP A 501 -17.83 24.49 -41.66
C ASP A 501 -18.01 25.30 -40.36
N GLY A 502 -16.97 25.42 -39.52
CA GLY A 502 -16.99 26.17 -38.26
C GLY A 502 -17.63 25.44 -37.07
N ASN A 503 -17.89 24.14 -37.20
CA ASN A 503 -18.38 23.29 -36.12
C ASN A 503 -17.22 22.78 -35.26
N VAL A 504 -17.42 22.80 -33.95
CA VAL A 504 -16.46 22.23 -33.00
C VAL A 504 -16.75 20.74 -32.83
N THR A 505 -15.73 19.91 -33.03
CA THR A 505 -15.80 18.48 -32.76
C THR A 505 -14.55 17.98 -32.04
N LEU A 506 -14.66 16.82 -31.40
CA LEU A 506 -13.49 16.10 -30.90
C LEU A 506 -12.80 15.41 -32.09
N SER A 507 -11.50 15.62 -32.23
CA SER A 507 -10.72 15.04 -33.32
C SER A 507 -10.86 13.52 -33.37
N GLN A 508 -10.96 12.96 -34.58
CA GLN A 508 -10.93 11.51 -34.80
C GLN A 508 -9.52 11.01 -35.10
N GLU A 509 -8.55 11.91 -35.27
CA GLU A 509 -7.17 11.57 -35.56
C GLU A 509 -6.52 10.86 -34.37
N LYS A 510 -5.72 9.83 -34.67
CA LYS A 510 -5.04 9.05 -33.62
C LYS A 510 -4.00 9.87 -32.84
N GLU A 511 -3.43 10.88 -33.49
CA GLU A 511 -2.40 11.75 -32.91
C GLU A 511 -2.98 12.74 -31.89
N ASP A 512 -4.28 13.05 -32.00
CA ASP A 512 -4.99 13.98 -31.12
C ASP A 512 -5.60 13.33 -29.88
N ILE A 513 -5.41 12.01 -29.72
CA ILE A 513 -5.81 11.30 -28.51
C ILE A 513 -4.79 11.60 -27.41
N MET A 514 -5.21 12.35 -26.40
CA MET A 514 -4.36 12.69 -25.27
C MET A 514 -4.27 11.51 -24.31
N LYS A 515 -3.11 10.83 -24.33
CA LYS A 515 -2.82 9.69 -23.46
C LYS A 515 -1.81 10.02 -22.38
N MET A 516 -1.97 9.39 -21.24
CA MET A 516 -1.03 9.38 -20.11
C MET A 516 -0.61 7.94 -19.84
N TRP A 517 0.61 7.73 -19.34
CA TRP A 517 1.05 6.42 -18.87
C TRP A 517 1.48 6.56 -17.43
N ILE A 518 0.81 5.83 -16.54
CA ILE A 518 1.30 5.68 -15.17
C ILE A 518 2.56 4.81 -15.25
N GLU A 519 3.68 5.23 -14.67
CA GLU A 519 4.79 4.29 -14.55
C GLU A 519 4.35 3.07 -13.74
N GLY A 520 4.81 1.87 -14.09
CA GLY A 520 4.41 0.66 -13.35
C GLY A 520 4.59 0.83 -11.84
N VAL A 521 3.59 0.39 -11.08
CA VAL A 521 3.49 0.54 -9.62
C VAL A 521 3.63 -0.84 -8.99
N TYR A 522 4.54 -0.98 -8.03
CA TYR A 522 4.85 -2.27 -7.42
C TYR A 522 4.92 -2.20 -5.90
N VAL A 523 4.80 -3.35 -5.24
CA VAL A 523 4.96 -3.51 -3.80
C VAL A 523 6.17 -4.40 -3.51
N GLY A 524 7.02 -3.94 -2.60
CA GLY A 524 8.18 -4.71 -2.15
C GLY A 524 7.79 -6.03 -1.51
N ALA A 525 8.40 -7.13 -1.95
CA ALA A 525 8.12 -8.49 -1.48
C ALA A 525 8.29 -8.66 0.04
N ALA A 526 9.17 -7.86 0.66
CA ALA A 526 9.49 -7.95 2.08
C ALA A 526 8.29 -7.63 2.97
N TYR A 527 7.41 -6.72 2.56
CA TYR A 527 6.20 -6.39 3.31
C TYR A 527 5.27 -7.60 3.44
N GLY A 528 4.97 -8.24 2.30
CA GLY A 528 4.14 -9.44 2.28
C GLY A 528 4.79 -10.62 3.03
N ALA A 529 6.11 -10.81 2.86
CA ALA A 529 6.85 -11.90 3.50
C ALA A 529 6.90 -11.75 5.03
N ALA A 530 7.19 -10.56 5.53
CA ALA A 530 7.18 -10.27 6.95
C ALA A 530 5.74 -10.32 7.52
N GLY A 531 4.75 -9.82 6.78
CA GLY A 531 3.34 -9.83 7.19
C GLY A 531 2.80 -11.25 7.35
N ILE A 532 3.06 -12.13 6.37
CA ILE A 532 2.60 -13.52 6.44
C ILE A 532 3.36 -14.30 7.52
N ALA A 533 4.65 -13.99 7.72
CA ALA A 533 5.44 -14.58 8.79
C ALA A 533 4.97 -14.17 10.19
N ALA A 534 4.61 -12.89 10.37
CA ALA A 534 4.00 -12.39 11.58
C ALA A 534 2.61 -13.00 11.81
N ALA A 535 1.82 -13.17 10.74
CA ALA A 535 0.48 -13.72 10.81
C ALA A 535 0.49 -15.18 11.28
N TRP A 536 1.34 -16.06 10.73
CA TRP A 536 1.35 -17.46 11.15
C TRP A 536 1.93 -17.70 12.54
N GLN A 537 2.62 -16.73 13.16
CA GLN A 537 3.00 -16.85 14.57
C GLN A 537 1.78 -16.84 15.50
N CYS A 538 0.67 -16.27 15.05
CA CYS A 538 -0.59 -16.24 15.80
C CYS A 538 -1.29 -17.61 15.81
N PRO A 539 -1.54 -18.21 16.99
CA PRO A 539 -2.26 -19.47 17.10
C PRO A 539 -3.67 -19.42 16.52
N GLU A 540 -4.40 -18.32 16.70
CA GLU A 540 -5.74 -18.10 16.14
C GLU A 540 -5.73 -18.11 14.61
N TYR A 541 -4.67 -17.58 14.01
CA TYR A 541 -4.50 -17.57 12.55
C TYR A 541 -4.30 -18.97 12.00
N LEU A 542 -3.46 -19.77 12.66
CA LEU A 542 -3.22 -21.16 12.30
C LEU A 542 -4.44 -22.03 12.55
N LYS A 543 -5.15 -21.86 13.68
CA LYS A 543 -6.33 -22.68 14.04
C LYS A 543 -7.47 -22.57 13.02
N GLN A 544 -7.64 -21.42 12.37
CA GLN A 544 -8.64 -21.26 11.32
C GLN A 544 -8.31 -22.03 10.03
N ARG A 545 -7.04 -22.39 9.83
CA ARG A 545 -6.52 -23.07 8.63
C ARG A 545 -6.21 -24.54 8.90
N PHE A 546 -5.81 -24.87 10.12
CA PHE A 546 -5.39 -26.18 10.56
C PHE A 546 -6.23 -26.62 11.77
N PRO A 547 -7.02 -27.70 11.65
CA PRO A 547 -7.81 -28.21 12.78
C PRO A 547 -6.96 -28.66 13.97
N ASN A 548 -5.72 -29.11 13.72
CA ASN A 548 -4.76 -29.58 14.72
C ASN A 548 -3.80 -28.47 15.17
N THR A 549 -4.33 -27.32 15.59
CA THR A 549 -3.54 -26.23 16.20
C THR A 549 -3.84 -26.12 17.68
N THR A 550 -2.80 -25.98 18.51
CA THR A 550 -2.94 -25.65 19.93
C THR A 550 -2.86 -24.14 20.16
N MET A 551 -3.59 -23.61 21.14
CA MET A 551 -3.44 -22.20 21.55
C MET A 551 -2.29 -21.97 22.53
N GLU A 552 -1.63 -23.05 22.99
CA GLU A 552 -0.53 -22.96 23.96
C GLU A 552 0.78 -22.47 23.34
N TYR A 553 0.97 -22.69 22.04
CA TYR A 553 2.24 -22.44 21.35
C TYR A 553 2.08 -21.45 20.21
N PRO A 554 3.04 -20.53 20.01
CA PRO A 554 3.05 -19.71 18.81
C PRO A 554 3.48 -20.54 17.60
N GLY A 555 3.17 -20.06 16.40
CA GLY A 555 3.57 -20.69 15.14
C GLY A 555 5.05 -20.50 14.76
N VAL A 556 5.97 -20.51 15.71
CA VAL A 556 7.42 -20.31 15.45
C VAL A 556 8.09 -21.51 14.77
N ARG A 557 7.58 -22.73 14.99
CA ARG A 557 8.03 -23.98 14.36
C ARG A 557 7.25 -24.33 13.09
N TYR A 558 6.23 -23.54 12.77
CA TYR A 558 5.43 -23.74 11.56
C TYR A 558 6.31 -23.64 10.32
N ASP A 559 6.37 -24.72 9.53
CA ASP A 559 7.08 -24.76 8.26
C ASP A 559 6.09 -24.57 7.12
N ILE A 560 6.07 -23.38 6.52
CA ILE A 560 5.19 -23.09 5.39
C ILE A 560 5.50 -23.95 4.16
N GLU A 561 6.72 -24.48 4.03
CA GLU A 561 7.10 -25.33 2.90
C GLU A 561 6.63 -26.79 3.05
N ALA A 562 6.14 -27.19 4.22
CA ALA A 562 5.80 -28.58 4.50
C ALA A 562 4.44 -28.98 3.91
N GLY A 563 4.43 -29.98 3.02
CA GLY A 563 3.20 -30.54 2.46
C GLY A 563 2.30 -29.49 1.82
N ASP A 564 1.03 -29.44 2.24
CA ASP A 564 0.02 -28.50 1.73
C ASP A 564 -0.01 -27.15 2.47
N ASN A 565 0.95 -26.87 3.35
CA ASN A 565 0.93 -25.69 4.21
C ASN A 565 0.86 -24.37 3.43
N ALA A 566 1.64 -24.24 2.36
CA ALA A 566 1.61 -23.08 1.46
C ALA A 566 0.27 -22.91 0.71
N LEU A 567 -0.53 -23.98 0.60
CA LEU A 567 -1.86 -23.96 -0.01
C LEU A 567 -2.94 -23.45 0.94
N LEU A 568 -2.69 -23.55 2.25
CA LEU A 568 -3.60 -23.14 3.34
C LEU A 568 -3.25 -21.76 3.89
N VAL A 569 -1.96 -21.44 3.96
CA VAL A 569 -1.42 -20.12 4.34
C VAL A 569 -0.97 -19.40 3.08
N THR A 570 -1.96 -18.90 2.32
CA THR A 570 -1.73 -18.10 1.12
C THR A 570 -1.60 -16.63 1.47
N THR A 571 -0.96 -15.86 0.59
CA THR A 571 -0.93 -14.40 0.75
C THR A 571 -2.30 -13.78 0.44
N SER A 572 -2.50 -12.52 0.81
CA SER A 572 -3.66 -11.72 0.35
C SER A 572 -3.56 -11.29 -1.12
N MET A 573 -2.39 -11.42 -1.73
CA MET A 573 -2.09 -10.87 -3.06
C MET A 573 -2.54 -11.83 -4.17
N THR A 574 -2.98 -11.28 -5.29
CA THR A 574 -3.52 -12.07 -6.43
C THR A 574 -2.39 -12.55 -7.34
N LYS A 575 -2.58 -13.72 -7.97
CA LYS A 575 -1.68 -14.24 -9.00
C LYS A 575 -1.36 -13.21 -10.09
N GLU A 576 -0.11 -13.23 -10.55
CA GLU A 576 0.37 -12.32 -11.60
C GLU A 576 0.57 -13.00 -12.95
N ILE A 577 1.15 -14.21 -12.92
CA ILE A 577 1.51 -15.01 -14.09
C ILE A 577 0.96 -16.43 -13.95
N SER A 578 1.03 -17.24 -15.01
CA SER A 578 0.57 -18.64 -14.99
C SER A 578 1.41 -19.59 -14.12
N GLY A 579 2.58 -19.13 -13.66
CA GLY A 579 3.51 -19.91 -12.85
C GLY A 579 4.93 -19.94 -13.43
N PHE A 580 5.87 -20.49 -12.66
CA PHE A 580 7.26 -20.63 -13.09
C PHE A 580 7.47 -21.90 -13.90
N THR A 581 8.39 -21.84 -14.87
CA THR A 581 8.80 -23.03 -15.63
C THR A 581 9.57 -24.01 -14.74
N ASN A 582 9.63 -25.29 -15.12
CA ASN A 582 10.39 -26.31 -14.39
C ASN A 582 11.88 -25.96 -14.28
N ALA A 583 12.46 -25.27 -15.27
CA ALA A 583 13.85 -24.83 -15.22
C ALA A 583 14.09 -23.84 -14.08
N ILE A 584 13.20 -22.85 -13.92
CA ILE A 584 13.26 -21.87 -12.83
C ILE A 584 13.01 -22.55 -11.48
N LYS A 585 12.01 -23.44 -11.39
CA LYS A 585 11.74 -24.22 -10.16
C LYS A 585 12.92 -25.07 -9.73
N ASN A 586 13.58 -25.74 -10.68
CA ASN A 586 14.79 -26.52 -10.42
C ASN A 586 15.94 -25.61 -9.95
N SER A 587 16.11 -24.43 -10.56
CA SER A 587 17.12 -23.45 -10.13
C SER A 587 16.89 -23.00 -8.67
N ILE A 588 15.64 -22.71 -8.32
CA ILE A 588 15.25 -22.37 -6.94
C ILE A 588 15.52 -23.56 -6.00
N ASN A 589 15.07 -24.76 -6.35
CA ASN A 589 15.19 -25.95 -5.50
C ASN A 589 16.64 -26.38 -5.27
N ASN A 590 17.52 -26.24 -6.27
CA ASN A 590 18.92 -26.64 -6.17
C ASN A 590 19.70 -25.90 -5.07
N THR A 591 19.24 -24.71 -4.68
CA THR A 591 19.92 -23.88 -3.68
C THR A 591 19.02 -23.52 -2.50
N GLY A 592 17.70 -23.57 -2.69
CA GLY A 592 16.73 -23.06 -1.72
C GLY A 592 16.88 -21.56 -1.49
N PHE A 593 17.28 -20.76 -2.49
CA PHE A 593 17.58 -19.36 -2.25
C PHE A 593 16.33 -18.53 -1.92
N GLY A 594 16.33 -17.90 -0.75
CA GLY A 594 15.44 -16.79 -0.36
C GLY A 594 14.00 -17.16 -0.01
N PHE A 595 13.23 -16.11 0.28
CA PHE A 595 11.79 -16.15 0.40
C PHE A 595 11.18 -15.91 -0.98
N VAL A 596 10.74 -16.98 -1.63
CA VAL A 596 10.28 -16.97 -3.01
C VAL A 596 8.77 -17.12 -3.06
N PHE A 597 8.09 -16.12 -3.62
CA PHE A 597 6.68 -16.21 -3.95
C PHE A 597 6.46 -16.90 -5.30
N THR A 598 5.34 -17.60 -5.44
CA THR A 598 4.91 -18.22 -6.70
C THR A 598 3.47 -17.86 -7.04
N SER A 599 3.22 -17.71 -8.34
CA SER A 599 1.87 -17.56 -8.91
C SER A 599 1.35 -18.87 -9.53
N ASP A 600 1.96 -20.01 -9.21
CA ASP A 600 1.60 -21.30 -9.80
C ASP A 600 0.10 -21.64 -9.65
N ASN A 601 -0.44 -22.30 -10.67
CA ASN A 601 -1.75 -22.91 -10.61
C ASN A 601 -1.77 -24.07 -9.61
N ALA A 602 -2.64 -23.95 -8.60
CA ALA A 602 -2.77 -24.91 -7.53
C ALA A 602 -4.24 -25.00 -7.10
N GLN A 603 -4.61 -26.18 -6.61
CA GLN A 603 -5.92 -26.44 -6.05
C GLN A 603 -5.75 -27.15 -4.71
N HIS A 604 -6.60 -26.80 -3.75
CA HIS A 604 -6.69 -27.50 -2.47
C HIS A 604 -8.14 -27.92 -2.23
N LYS A 605 -8.36 -29.22 -2.01
CA LYS A 605 -9.70 -29.82 -1.79
C LYS A 605 -10.73 -29.41 -2.84
N GLY A 606 -10.34 -29.38 -4.11
CA GLY A 606 -11.20 -29.02 -5.25
C GLY A 606 -11.49 -27.52 -5.40
N ARG A 607 -10.87 -26.65 -4.58
CA ARG A 607 -10.94 -25.19 -4.74
C ARG A 607 -9.65 -24.68 -5.34
N GLU A 608 -9.76 -23.81 -6.35
CA GLU A 608 -8.63 -23.14 -6.95
C GLU A 608 -8.07 -22.07 -6.03
N ILE A 609 -6.74 -22.04 -5.92
CA ILE A 609 -6.03 -20.99 -5.20
C ILE A 609 -5.79 -19.85 -6.17
N LYS A 610 -6.38 -18.70 -5.88
CA LYS A 610 -6.29 -17.48 -6.71
C LYS A 610 -5.18 -16.53 -6.25
N ASN A 611 -4.62 -16.81 -5.09
CA ASN A 611 -3.62 -15.98 -4.45
C ASN A 611 -2.20 -16.45 -4.78
N VAL A 612 -1.26 -15.53 -4.65
CA VAL A 612 0.17 -15.83 -4.61
C VAL A 612 0.46 -16.68 -3.37
N MET A 613 1.30 -17.70 -3.54
CA MET A 613 1.71 -18.63 -2.50
C MET A 613 3.20 -18.47 -2.19
N VAL A 614 3.63 -18.98 -1.05
CA VAL A 614 5.05 -19.07 -0.70
C VAL A 614 5.60 -20.39 -1.25
N TYR A 615 6.60 -20.31 -2.13
CA TYR A 615 7.28 -21.46 -2.71
C TYR A 615 8.48 -21.90 -1.88
N LYS A 616 9.26 -20.93 -1.39
CA LYS A 616 10.38 -21.13 -0.46
C LYS A 616 10.40 -20.04 0.60
N ALA A 617 10.82 -20.36 1.81
CA ALA A 617 10.97 -19.47 2.94
C ALA A 617 12.33 -19.70 3.61
N ARG A 618 13.39 -19.16 2.99
CA ARG A 618 14.79 -19.45 3.31
C ARG A 618 15.61 -18.20 3.62
N ASN A 619 16.54 -18.29 4.57
CA ASN A 619 17.46 -17.21 4.94
C ASN A 619 18.79 -17.30 4.16
N LEU A 620 19.78 -16.47 4.49
CA LEU A 620 21.10 -16.50 3.85
C LEU A 620 22.13 -17.39 4.56
N LEU A 621 21.75 -18.12 5.61
CA LEU A 621 22.60 -19.15 6.18
C LEU A 621 22.60 -20.37 5.26
N SER A 622 23.79 -20.80 4.86
CA SER A 622 23.95 -21.99 4.02
C SER A 622 24.83 -23.03 4.70
N ASN A 623 24.43 -24.29 4.56
CA ASN A 623 25.22 -25.45 4.96
C ASN A 623 26.26 -25.88 3.90
N GLY A 624 26.48 -25.05 2.88
CA GLY A 624 27.37 -25.32 1.74
C GLY A 624 26.67 -25.83 0.48
N THR A 625 25.42 -26.32 0.60
CA THR A 625 24.62 -26.83 -0.54
C THR A 625 23.32 -26.07 -0.69
N GLU A 626 22.58 -25.92 0.41
CA GLU A 626 21.29 -25.24 0.43
C GLU A 626 21.26 -24.15 1.49
N PHE A 627 20.34 -23.21 1.33
CA PHE A 627 19.97 -22.23 2.34
C PHE A 627 18.94 -22.79 3.32
N GLU A 628 18.98 -22.30 4.55
CA GLU A 628 18.17 -22.86 5.62
C GLU A 628 16.73 -22.31 5.68
N PRO A 629 15.74 -23.15 6.02
CA PRO A 629 14.38 -22.72 6.37
C PRO A 629 14.36 -21.73 7.52
N ILE A 630 13.57 -20.66 7.36
CA ILE A 630 13.45 -19.63 8.40
C ILE A 630 12.85 -20.19 9.71
N TYR A 631 11.98 -21.21 9.65
CA TYR A 631 11.37 -21.79 10.85
C TYR A 631 12.42 -22.36 11.81
N LYS A 632 13.58 -22.83 11.30
CA LYS A 632 14.67 -23.35 12.15
C LYS A 632 15.26 -22.22 12.99
N THR A 633 15.57 -21.08 12.35
CA THR A 633 16.06 -19.89 13.04
C THR A 633 15.00 -19.36 14.03
N LEU A 634 13.73 -19.29 13.63
CA LEU A 634 12.65 -18.81 14.50
C LEU A 634 12.47 -19.70 15.74
N LEU A 635 12.49 -21.02 15.58
CA LEU A 635 12.41 -21.95 16.72
C LEU A 635 13.63 -21.82 17.63
N VAL A 636 14.85 -21.78 17.08
CA VAL A 636 16.07 -21.65 17.89
C VAL A 636 16.04 -20.36 18.72
N THR A 637 15.69 -19.22 18.10
CA THR A 637 15.53 -17.95 18.81
C THR A 637 14.45 -18.02 19.89
N TYR A 638 13.33 -18.70 19.62
CA TYR A 638 12.27 -18.90 20.61
C TYR A 638 12.77 -19.73 21.81
N ILE A 639 13.40 -20.88 21.56
CA ILE A 639 13.91 -21.76 22.61
C ILE A 639 14.92 -21.03 23.49
N GLU A 640 15.81 -20.25 22.89
CA GLU A 640 16.79 -19.46 23.64
C GLU A 640 16.12 -18.44 24.57
N ARG A 641 15.12 -17.70 24.07
CA ARG A 641 14.37 -16.73 24.88
C ARG A 641 13.61 -17.40 26.02
N MET A 642 12.93 -18.51 25.74
CA MET A 642 12.25 -19.30 26.77
C MET A 642 13.24 -19.84 27.80
N LEU A 643 14.40 -20.34 27.35
CA LEU A 643 15.44 -20.84 28.23
C LEU A 643 15.97 -19.72 29.12
N ARG A 644 16.33 -18.56 28.55
CA ARG A 644 16.81 -17.39 29.29
C ARG A 644 15.82 -17.00 30.40
N PHE A 645 14.53 -16.93 30.07
CA PHE A 645 13.47 -16.60 31.01
C PHE A 645 13.34 -17.63 32.14
N TYR A 646 13.12 -18.91 31.81
CA TYR A 646 12.91 -19.95 32.83
C TYR A 646 14.16 -20.22 33.67
N SER A 647 15.34 -20.06 33.08
CA SER A 647 16.61 -20.18 33.78
C SER A 647 17.03 -18.94 34.56
N GLY A 648 16.32 -17.81 34.41
CA GLY A 648 16.65 -16.54 35.04
C GLY A 648 18.06 -16.07 34.67
N ASP A 649 18.27 -15.85 33.37
CA ASP A 649 19.55 -15.60 32.70
C ASP A 649 20.53 -16.78 32.85
N PHE A 650 20.20 -17.91 32.22
CA PHE A 650 21.10 -19.05 32.01
C PHE A 650 21.79 -19.60 33.26
N LYS A 651 21.11 -19.58 34.42
CA LYS A 651 21.62 -20.21 35.65
C LYS A 651 21.66 -21.73 35.50
N GLN A 652 22.82 -22.32 35.76
CA GLN A 652 23.10 -23.74 35.50
C GLN A 652 22.09 -24.71 36.15
N ASP A 653 21.73 -24.48 37.41
CA ASP A 653 20.77 -25.32 38.15
C ASP A 653 19.36 -25.30 37.53
N LYS A 654 18.93 -24.13 37.05
CA LYS A 654 17.64 -23.99 36.38
C LYS A 654 17.65 -24.49 34.94
N ILE A 655 18.79 -24.43 34.24
CA ILE A 655 18.97 -25.10 32.95
C ILE A 655 18.79 -26.62 33.14
N LEU A 656 19.43 -27.22 34.15
CA LEU A 656 19.24 -28.64 34.45
C LEU A 656 17.77 -28.97 34.75
N GLN A 657 17.05 -28.08 35.44
CA GLN A 657 15.61 -28.24 35.67
C GLN A 657 14.79 -28.16 34.37
N PHE A 658 15.13 -27.22 33.48
CA PHE A 658 14.46 -27.02 32.19
C PHE A 658 14.50 -28.29 31.32
N PHE A 659 15.67 -28.94 31.27
CA PHE A 659 15.91 -30.15 30.48
C PHE A 659 15.70 -31.47 31.25
N SER A 660 15.19 -31.42 32.50
CA SER A 660 14.98 -32.61 33.31
C SER A 660 13.86 -33.51 32.77
N ASN A 661 13.89 -34.80 33.10
CA ASN A 661 12.84 -35.78 32.74
C ASN A 661 11.58 -35.66 33.63
N ASN A 662 11.47 -34.62 34.45
CA ASN A 662 10.27 -34.39 35.25
C ASN A 662 9.13 -33.98 34.30
N PRO A 663 7.92 -34.58 34.38
CA PRO A 663 6.77 -34.18 33.57
C PRO A 663 6.43 -32.69 33.60
N SER A 664 6.80 -31.97 34.67
CA SER A 664 6.58 -30.53 34.80
C SER A 664 7.67 -29.66 34.14
N SER A 665 8.77 -30.26 33.67
CA SER A 665 9.86 -29.53 32.99
C SER A 665 9.39 -28.98 31.65
N GLN A 666 10.08 -27.94 31.17
CA GLN A 666 9.67 -27.31 29.93
C GLN A 666 9.94 -28.21 28.71
N LYS A 667 11.09 -28.92 28.70
CA LYS A 667 11.37 -29.93 27.67
C LYS A 667 10.29 -31.02 27.64
N SER A 668 9.93 -31.60 28.80
CA SER A 668 8.94 -32.69 28.84
C SER A 668 7.55 -32.24 28.40
N LYS A 669 7.14 -31.00 28.68
CA LYS A 669 5.89 -30.42 28.17
C LYS A 669 5.89 -30.29 26.63
N TRP A 670 7.01 -29.87 26.05
CA TRP A 670 7.14 -29.80 24.60
C TRP A 670 7.16 -31.18 23.96
N ASP A 671 7.87 -32.14 24.58
CA ASP A 671 7.91 -33.54 24.12
C ASP A 671 6.55 -34.24 24.19
N ALA A 672 5.69 -33.88 25.16
CA ALA A 672 4.35 -34.46 25.30
C ALA A 672 3.35 -33.99 24.24
N ASN A 673 3.63 -32.87 23.56
CA ASN A 673 2.71 -32.19 22.64
C ASN A 673 3.31 -32.06 21.23
N ARG A 674 3.57 -33.17 20.52
CA ARG A 674 4.17 -33.20 19.17
C ARG A 674 3.17 -33.19 18.01
N GLN A 675 1.89 -33.38 18.30
CA GLN A 675 0.82 -33.63 17.33
C GLN A 675 0.26 -32.39 16.61
N TYR A 676 0.59 -31.18 17.07
CA TYR A 676 0.02 -29.95 16.54
C TYR A 676 0.91 -29.35 15.46
N VAL A 677 0.29 -28.63 14.51
CA VAL A 677 1.03 -27.96 13.42
C VAL A 677 2.06 -26.93 13.94
N ASN A 678 1.76 -26.32 15.09
CA ASN A 678 2.59 -25.36 15.81
C ASN A 678 3.27 -25.95 17.04
N SER A 679 3.35 -27.28 17.16
CA SER A 679 4.17 -27.93 18.19
C SER A 679 5.63 -27.50 18.07
N LEU A 680 6.24 -27.15 19.20
CA LEU A 680 7.63 -26.67 19.26
C LEU A 680 8.64 -27.78 18.96
N LEU A 681 8.30 -29.02 19.28
CA LEU A 681 9.00 -30.22 18.84
C LEU A 681 8.01 -31.08 18.05
N GLN A 682 8.41 -31.55 16.87
CA GLN A 682 7.62 -32.47 16.06
C GLN A 682 8.24 -33.88 16.07
N ASP A 683 7.56 -34.85 15.48
CA ASP A 683 8.09 -36.21 15.36
C ASP A 683 9.43 -36.20 14.59
N GLY A 684 10.45 -36.85 15.17
CA GLY A 684 11.82 -36.85 14.64
C GLY A 684 12.67 -35.64 15.05
N ASP A 685 12.11 -34.66 15.78
CA ASP A 685 12.90 -33.60 16.41
C ASP A 685 13.44 -34.04 17.79
N GLU A 686 14.67 -33.65 18.10
CA GLU A 686 15.32 -33.89 19.39
C GLU A 686 15.89 -32.59 19.96
N LEU A 687 15.79 -32.41 21.27
CA LEU A 687 16.29 -31.24 21.99
C LEU A 687 17.13 -31.69 23.18
N ASP A 688 18.44 -31.54 23.07
CA ASP A 688 19.42 -31.95 24.07
C ASP A 688 20.34 -30.82 24.48
N PHE A 689 21.15 -31.05 25.51
CA PHE A 689 22.11 -30.08 26.02
C PHE A 689 23.37 -30.76 26.54
N SER A 690 24.48 -30.03 26.52
CA SER A 690 25.75 -30.43 27.13
C SER A 690 26.39 -29.21 27.80
N ILE A 691 26.83 -29.39 29.04
CA ILE A 691 27.44 -28.30 29.83
C ILE A 691 28.95 -28.51 29.87
N ASP A 692 29.68 -27.52 29.34
CA ASP A 692 31.12 -27.40 29.50
C ASP A 692 31.42 -26.51 30.71
N GLU A 693 31.56 -27.13 31.88
CA GLU A 693 31.82 -26.43 33.14
C GLU A 693 33.16 -25.67 33.12
N LYS A 694 34.14 -26.13 32.34
CA LYS A 694 35.47 -25.49 32.27
C LYS A 694 35.38 -24.12 31.63
N ASN A 695 34.65 -24.04 30.52
CA ASN A 695 34.45 -22.78 29.79
C ASN A 695 33.21 -22.01 30.24
N GLY A 696 32.36 -22.60 31.09
CA GLY A 696 31.11 -21.98 31.55
C GLY A 696 30.10 -21.83 30.41
N ILE A 697 30.05 -22.77 29.48
CA ILE A 697 29.20 -22.72 28.29
C ILE A 697 28.23 -23.90 28.33
N CYS A 698 26.96 -23.65 28.06
CA CYS A 698 25.98 -24.70 27.76
C CYS A 698 25.72 -24.73 26.25
N ASN A 699 25.98 -25.89 25.64
CA ASN A 699 25.65 -26.14 24.23
C ASN A 699 24.30 -26.87 24.17
N ILE A 700 23.31 -26.25 23.58
CA ILE A 700 21.99 -26.81 23.32
C ILE A 700 21.99 -27.34 21.89
N GLN A 701 21.61 -28.60 21.72
CA GLN A 701 21.58 -29.29 20.44
C GLN A 701 20.13 -29.50 20.05
N LEU A 702 19.71 -28.92 18.92
CA LEU A 702 18.38 -29.08 18.37
C LEU A 702 18.49 -29.82 17.04
N THR A 703 18.05 -31.07 17.01
CA THR A 703 18.07 -31.91 15.81
C THR A 703 16.72 -31.86 15.13
N PHE A 704 16.70 -31.42 13.87
CA PHE A 704 15.53 -31.38 12.99
C PHE A 704 15.67 -32.49 11.96
N SER A 705 14.97 -33.62 12.11
CA SER A 705 14.89 -34.69 11.09
C SER A 705 16.24 -34.94 10.36
N ASN A 706 17.31 -35.17 11.14
CA ASN A 706 18.72 -35.39 10.73
C ASN A 706 19.63 -34.16 10.52
N THR A 707 19.17 -32.93 10.76
CA THR A 707 20.04 -31.73 10.78
C THR A 707 20.13 -31.17 12.19
N THR A 708 21.32 -31.18 12.80
CA THR A 708 21.54 -30.64 14.15
C THR A 708 22.02 -29.19 14.11
N ARG A 709 21.30 -28.31 14.81
CA ARG A 709 21.69 -26.93 15.14
C ARG A 709 22.26 -26.91 16.55
N ASN A 710 23.39 -26.22 16.72
CA ASN A 710 23.99 -25.99 18.03
C ASN A 710 23.81 -24.53 18.43
N LEU A 711 23.13 -24.31 19.55
CA LEU A 711 23.01 -23.02 20.20
C LEU A 711 23.96 -22.99 21.40
N LYS A 712 24.80 -21.97 21.49
CA LYS A 712 25.72 -21.78 22.62
C LYS A 712 25.21 -20.66 23.51
N VAL A 713 25.11 -20.93 24.81
CA VAL A 713 24.76 -19.92 25.82
C VAL A 713 25.81 -19.90 26.92
N GLU A 714 26.19 -18.71 27.37
CA GLU A 714 27.11 -18.52 28.50
C GLU A 714 26.36 -18.68 29.82
N LEU A 715 26.94 -19.45 30.74
CA LEU A 715 26.35 -19.72 32.05
C LEU A 715 26.62 -18.58 33.03
N THR A 716 25.57 -18.11 33.69
CA THR A 716 25.72 -17.13 34.77
C THR A 716 26.13 -17.83 36.07
N ARG A 717 27.35 -17.54 36.55
CA ARG A 717 27.87 -18.11 37.81
C ARG A 717 27.27 -17.39 39.02
N LYS A 718 26.99 -18.15 40.10
CA LYS A 718 26.58 -17.57 41.40
C LYS A 718 27.65 -16.57 41.88
N GLY A 719 27.35 -15.27 41.84
CA GLY A 719 28.21 -14.22 42.40
C GLY A 719 28.46 -12.99 41.51
N GLN A 720 28.02 -12.98 40.25
CA GLN A 720 28.07 -11.78 39.41
C GLN A 720 26.64 -11.29 39.14
N THR A 721 26.08 -10.55 40.10
CA THR A 721 25.05 -9.56 39.80
C THR A 721 25.76 -8.30 39.30
N ALA A 722 25.44 -7.87 38.08
CA ALA A 722 25.75 -6.53 37.61
C ALA A 722 24.92 -5.49 38.38
#